data_AF-A0A3N0II52-F1
#
_entry.id   AF-A0A3N0II52-F1
#
_cell.length_a   1.000
_cell.length_b   1.000
_cell.length_c   1.000
_cell.angle_alpha   90.00
_cell.angle_beta   90.00
_cell.angle_gamma   90.00
#
_symmetry.space_group_name_H-M   'P 1'
#
loop_
_entity.id
_entity.type
_entity.pdbx_description
1 polymer ?
#
loop_
_entity_poly.entity_id
_entity_poly.type
_entity_poly.pdbx_seq_one_letter_code
_entity_poly.pdbx_strand_id
1 'polypeptide(L)'
;MATSMALPIGAFAAVDDSGQTQHEQKADGIDNGVDVNADRTENADKDASQDIDSGFVGDANEGRQPEGPSEEGGEPGEQQPGENLGGEESGKSKADSIYMVSTSEELVSAQEAIAAAEGTEATIVLKADVTVSAGGGSYLSSFGVNGKRITIKSDEGKLHKLSFDGRAVLNGDCTFDDVDVRSSWMYCNGHDTEFTENGQIHLSYTLYGGGYMTTVSSTHVVIAASGYINPSSSSGLHDVIGGSYKGSVEGDTYLEITGDIKMQGGNHINPGCMKGDGSSGDGSGVPNVYVGGNATLVYDNKNADTYPAIEGTYGCEMRGNVTLDVRAGGVSGIVGAEEPVEDSVIRGDLHIIAGSQAYENTDRILRLGGNWPIVGAGNSFATMPGVSGNYVIGGNITIDSYENVWGWDKGTTPDSYDLPEIYGAIRGTVGGSIAINAHGSHVQNIFGASDSNVSGAVTVTATNVELRNSEYGTDYDEGYVFGLWEKGTPATANGPVTININGGDVGLVMATDQTTVPAGSSINVTGKPNIRTGIRGTQASSYSTAFPVANISACEATIPFIKMMSQVNVADDSNVIAHIMSSDAGLNIEENSVLTTDEGQVWIWGDAVVDGTWEQQYRQVANYNDIFVSGKTTVGPKGRLINQGLSNLKGNVSNDGMMALMGPALLQGDYVSGNAELRLPAVADNYDGTDDGGLIPVTIKGISSGTTIVNTVNPSNWEELQCPKLGDNYILSKKIDAAETASEAAEGPDQGVFVLGNSDATSKGWYLKRLEDAAGDTGKFMWQVAKGTPLTPEPPVTPEPSVPPVPEPPATPEPPATPEPPESTATATSSELPQTGDATNTLPWSAAALISALVGAALLIIGRKKKYSE
;
A
#
# COMPACT_ATOMS: atom_id res chain seq x y z
N MET A 1 -8.79 -25.57 70.20
CA MET A 1 -10.17 -25.16 69.82
C MET A 1 -10.06 -24.75 68.36
N ALA A 2 -10.51 -25.59 67.41
CA ALA A 2 -11.90 -25.60 66.91
C ALA A 2 -12.29 -24.19 66.41
N THR A 3 -12.60 -23.91 65.15
CA THR A 3 -13.46 -24.63 64.18
C THR A 3 -13.29 -23.91 62.83
N SER A 4 -12.90 -24.55 61.73
CA SER A 4 -13.77 -25.00 60.62
C SER A 4 -14.91 -24.04 60.23
N MET A 5 -14.83 -23.47 59.03
CA MET A 5 -15.96 -23.38 58.08
C MET A 5 -15.43 -23.52 56.65
N ALA A 6 -16.24 -24.18 55.83
CA ALA A 6 -15.92 -24.79 54.54
C ALA A 6 -16.63 -24.10 53.36
N LEU A 7 -16.27 -24.54 52.15
CA LEU A 7 -16.97 -24.50 50.85
C LEU A 7 -16.74 -23.28 49.92
N PRO A 8 -16.91 -23.40 48.58
CA PRO A 8 -16.87 -24.58 47.68
C PRO A 8 -16.07 -24.37 46.37
N ILE A 9 -16.04 -25.45 45.59
CA ILE A 9 -15.78 -25.55 44.14
C ILE A 9 -16.55 -24.47 43.35
N GLY A 10 -15.87 -23.88 42.35
CA GLY A 10 -16.53 -23.26 41.19
C GLY A 10 -16.55 -21.73 41.16
N ALA A 11 -15.58 -21.14 40.45
CA ALA A 11 -15.73 -19.88 39.73
C ALA A 11 -14.54 -19.68 38.77
N PHE A 12 -14.65 -20.15 37.53
CA PHE A 12 -13.94 -19.46 36.44
C PHE A 12 -14.69 -18.15 36.24
N ALA A 13 -14.24 -17.11 36.95
CA ALA A 13 -14.76 -15.77 36.80
C ALA A 13 -14.29 -15.23 35.44
N ALA A 14 -15.25 -14.83 34.60
CA ALA A 14 -14.99 -13.98 33.45
C ALA A 14 -14.67 -12.58 33.99
N VAL A 15 -13.41 -12.15 33.98
CA VAL A 15 -13.05 -10.79 34.43
C VAL A 15 -11.78 -10.29 33.73
N ASP A 16 -12.00 -9.22 32.96
CA ASP A 16 -11.26 -7.95 32.85
C ASP A 16 -9.81 -7.94 32.35
N ASP A 17 -9.64 -7.17 31.27
CA ASP A 17 -8.49 -7.04 30.36
C ASP A 17 -7.32 -6.22 30.96
N SER A 18 -7.22 -6.14 32.28
CA SER A 18 -6.36 -5.15 32.96
C SER A 18 -4.91 -5.60 33.19
N GLY A 19 -4.56 -6.83 32.80
CA GLY A 19 -3.27 -7.47 33.08
C GLY A 19 -2.12 -7.17 32.12
N GLN A 20 -2.38 -6.58 30.95
CA GLN A 20 -1.35 -6.28 29.92
C GLN A 20 -0.79 -4.84 29.98
N THR A 21 -1.22 -4.06 30.98
CA THR A 21 -1.04 -2.60 31.07
C THR A 21 0.40 -2.07 31.17
N GLN A 22 1.44 -2.90 31.30
CA GLN A 22 2.84 -2.43 31.29
C GLN A 22 3.54 -2.54 29.93
N HIS A 23 3.05 -3.38 29.01
CA HIS A 23 3.54 -3.40 27.62
C HIS A 23 2.56 -2.74 26.64
N GLU A 24 1.28 -2.61 26.99
CA GLU A 24 0.26 -1.89 26.20
C GLU A 24 0.42 -0.37 26.20
N GLN A 25 1.06 0.21 27.22
CA GLN A 25 1.36 1.66 27.24
C GLN A 25 2.22 2.14 26.07
N LYS A 26 2.90 1.22 25.35
CA LYS A 26 3.70 1.55 24.17
C LYS A 26 2.87 1.72 22.88
N ALA A 27 1.65 1.19 22.83
CA ALA A 27 0.74 1.33 21.67
C ALA A 27 -0.40 2.34 21.93
N ASP A 28 -0.78 2.55 23.19
CA ASP A 28 -1.82 3.52 23.57
C ASP A 28 -1.28 4.95 23.76
N GLY A 29 0.03 5.16 23.63
CA GLY A 29 0.70 6.47 23.74
C GLY A 29 0.71 7.32 22.47
N ILE A 30 0.02 6.90 21.40
CA ILE A 30 -0.05 7.61 20.10
C ILE A 30 -1.19 8.64 20.11
N ASP A 31 -1.40 9.34 21.23
CA ASP A 31 -2.38 10.43 21.33
C ASP A 31 -1.70 11.75 21.75
N ASN A 32 -1.71 12.69 20.81
CA ASN A 32 -1.48 14.14 20.98
C ASN A 32 -0.16 14.61 21.63
N GLY A 33 0.95 14.45 20.91
CA GLY A 33 2.24 15.08 21.20
C GLY A 33 2.61 16.26 20.30
N VAL A 34 1.75 17.27 20.16
CA VAL A 34 2.20 18.63 19.74
C VAL A 34 1.95 19.56 20.93
N ASP A 35 3.02 19.82 21.67
CA ASP A 35 3.02 20.78 22.76
C ASP A 35 2.95 22.21 22.17
N VAL A 36 1.73 22.65 21.87
CA VAL A 36 1.39 24.05 21.65
C VAL A 36 1.42 24.77 22.99
N ASN A 37 2.61 25.27 23.38
CA ASN A 37 2.83 26.56 24.05
C ASN A 37 4.26 26.68 24.58
N ALA A 38 5.16 27.24 23.78
CA ALA A 38 6.32 27.96 24.29
C ALA A 38 6.18 29.44 23.91
N ASP A 39 5.66 30.19 24.88
CA ASP A 39 5.75 31.64 25.11
C ASP A 39 6.09 32.53 23.90
N ARG A 40 5.04 33.10 23.31
CA ARG A 40 5.11 34.19 22.34
C ARG A 40 5.38 35.48 23.09
N THR A 41 6.65 35.85 23.24
CA THR A 41 7.02 37.24 23.55
C THR A 41 7.26 37.99 22.24
N GLU A 42 6.43 39.00 22.03
CA GLU A 42 6.64 40.04 21.03
C GLU A 42 8.05 40.63 21.17
N ASN A 43 8.78 40.72 20.06
CA ASN A 43 9.48 41.94 19.68
C ASN A 43 9.85 41.90 18.19
N ALA A 44 9.35 42.91 17.50
CA ALA A 44 9.86 43.34 16.21
C ALA A 44 11.26 43.96 16.38
N ASP A 45 12.15 43.69 15.43
CA ASP A 45 13.15 44.61 14.82
C ASP A 45 14.03 43.76 13.89
N LYS A 46 14.07 44.00 12.57
CA LYS A 46 14.93 44.97 11.86
C LYS A 46 16.42 44.86 12.18
N ASP A 47 17.14 44.25 11.24
CA ASP A 47 18.49 44.54 10.72
C ASP A 47 19.16 43.20 10.38
N ALA A 48 20.12 43.07 9.48
CA ALA A 48 20.61 43.80 8.32
C ALA A 48 21.66 42.84 7.71
N SER A 49 21.90 42.99 6.41
CA SER A 49 23.06 42.46 5.69
C SER A 49 24.34 42.39 6.53
N GLN A 50 25.12 41.31 6.40
CA GLN A 50 26.57 41.45 6.29
C GLN A 50 27.16 40.45 5.30
N ASP A 51 27.86 41.04 4.33
CA ASP A 51 28.81 40.45 3.41
C ASP A 51 29.85 39.58 4.14
N ILE A 52 30.29 38.51 3.47
CA ILE A 52 31.66 38.02 3.64
C ILE A 52 32.24 37.72 2.26
N ASP A 53 32.88 38.74 1.70
CA ASP A 53 33.93 38.59 0.69
C ASP A 53 35.26 38.30 1.42
N SER A 54 35.94 37.24 1.03
CA SER A 54 37.39 37.17 1.11
C SER A 54 37.91 36.17 0.09
N GLY A 55 38.41 36.71 -1.02
CA GLY A 55 39.13 35.97 -2.04
C GLY A 55 40.48 35.40 -1.57
N PHE A 56 41.00 34.48 -2.39
CA PHE A 56 42.42 34.21 -2.47
C PHE A 56 42.82 34.02 -3.94
N VAL A 57 43.76 34.85 -4.38
CA VAL A 57 44.41 34.85 -5.69
C VAL A 57 45.82 34.26 -5.50
N GLY A 58 46.32 33.46 -6.46
CA GLY A 58 47.73 33.01 -6.43
C GLY A 58 48.15 32.06 -7.56
N ASP A 59 48.36 32.64 -8.74
CA ASP A 59 49.22 32.29 -9.89
C ASP A 59 49.98 30.95 -10.03
N ALA A 60 49.83 30.40 -11.24
CA ALA A 60 50.85 30.03 -12.25
C ALA A 60 52.15 29.28 -11.88
N ASN A 61 52.39 28.17 -12.60
CA ASN A 61 53.70 27.95 -13.20
C ASN A 61 53.63 27.08 -14.48
N GLU A 62 54.22 27.60 -15.55
CA GLU A 62 54.41 26.97 -16.86
C GLU A 62 55.57 25.95 -16.89
N GLY A 63 55.50 25.01 -17.83
CA GLY A 63 56.63 24.72 -18.71
C GLY A 63 57.22 23.30 -18.69
N ARG A 64 56.88 22.49 -19.71
CA ARG A 64 57.82 22.02 -20.77
C ARG A 64 57.20 20.94 -21.66
N GLN A 65 57.19 21.21 -22.96
CA GLN A 65 57.26 20.25 -24.08
C GLN A 65 58.74 20.15 -24.56
N PRO A 66 59.14 19.37 -25.59
CA PRO A 66 58.52 18.20 -26.28
C PRO A 66 59.54 17.05 -26.54
N GLU A 67 59.11 15.92 -27.13
CA GLU A 67 59.87 15.13 -28.13
C GLU A 67 58.97 14.01 -28.72
N GLY A 68 58.82 13.96 -30.06
CA GLY A 68 58.40 12.76 -30.82
C GLY A 68 59.64 12.13 -31.51
N PRO A 69 59.55 11.34 -32.60
CA PRO A 69 58.41 10.68 -33.27
C PRO A 69 58.68 9.18 -33.62
N SER A 70 57.75 8.51 -34.36
CA SER A 70 57.92 7.36 -35.30
C SER A 70 56.80 6.33 -35.12
N GLU A 71 56.20 5.63 -36.09
CA GLU A 71 56.09 5.60 -37.56
C GLU A 71 55.12 4.42 -37.87
N GLU A 72 54.39 4.50 -38.99
CA GLU A 72 53.79 3.38 -39.81
C GLU A 72 52.88 2.34 -39.13
N GLY A 73 51.76 1.85 -39.65
CA GLY A 73 51.08 1.77 -40.95
C GLY A 73 49.96 0.72 -40.75
N GLY A 74 48.93 0.49 -41.55
CA GLY A 74 48.41 1.04 -42.79
C GLY A 74 46.99 0.46 -42.99
N GLU A 75 46.21 1.07 -43.89
CA GLU A 75 44.98 0.50 -44.42
C GLU A 75 45.27 -0.71 -45.34
N PRO A 76 44.26 -1.56 -45.59
CA PRO A 76 43.50 -1.46 -46.85
C PRO A 76 41.99 -1.74 -46.61
N GLY A 77 41.03 -1.43 -47.46
CA GLY A 77 40.97 -1.07 -48.87
C GLY A 77 39.53 -1.34 -49.36
N GLU A 78 39.12 -0.58 -50.37
CA GLU A 78 37.78 -0.49 -50.98
C GLU A 78 37.10 -1.81 -51.40
N GLN A 79 35.76 -1.80 -51.36
CA GLN A 79 34.91 -2.47 -52.36
C GLN A 79 33.47 -1.92 -52.38
N GLN A 80 33.14 -1.19 -53.45
CA GLN A 80 31.81 -1.15 -54.09
C GLN A 80 31.77 -2.30 -55.14
N PRO A 81 30.61 -2.85 -55.60
CA PRO A 81 29.56 -2.08 -56.28
C PRO A 81 28.10 -2.64 -56.17
N GLY A 82 27.12 -1.89 -56.70
CA GLY A 82 25.86 -2.47 -57.17
C GLY A 82 24.64 -1.55 -57.17
N GLU A 83 24.43 -0.85 -58.28
CA GLU A 83 23.16 -0.19 -58.63
C GLU A 83 22.03 -1.21 -58.79
N ASN A 84 20.83 -0.91 -58.28
CA ASN A 84 19.61 -1.27 -58.99
C ASN A 84 18.49 -0.25 -58.73
N LEU A 85 17.91 0.22 -59.83
CA LEU A 85 16.84 1.20 -59.94
C LEU A 85 15.48 0.52 -59.72
N GLY A 86 14.58 1.20 -59.01
CA GLY A 86 13.17 0.81 -58.89
C GLY A 86 12.42 1.81 -58.03
N GLY A 87 11.97 2.89 -58.65
CA GLY A 87 11.25 3.97 -57.99
C GLY A 87 9.78 3.66 -57.73
N GLU A 88 9.27 4.22 -56.64
CA GLU A 88 7.89 4.68 -56.50
C GLU A 88 7.93 6.00 -55.69
N GLU A 89 7.13 6.97 -56.14
CA GLU A 89 7.24 8.41 -55.88
C GLU A 89 7.24 8.79 -54.39
N SER A 90 8.39 9.25 -53.89
CA SER A 90 8.45 10.11 -52.71
C SER A 90 7.97 11.52 -53.11
N GLY A 91 6.91 11.99 -52.44
CA GLY A 91 6.54 13.40 -52.47
C GLY A 91 7.76 14.27 -52.19
N LYS A 92 8.05 15.22 -53.08
CA LYS A 92 9.10 16.22 -52.89
C LYS A 92 8.96 16.86 -51.51
N SER A 93 9.89 16.57 -50.59
CA SER A 93 10.16 17.46 -49.47
C SER A 93 10.57 18.82 -50.06
N LYS A 94 9.81 19.84 -49.69
CA LYS A 94 10.10 21.22 -50.06
C LYS A 94 11.25 21.64 -49.16
N ALA A 95 12.42 21.92 -49.75
CA ALA A 95 13.63 22.26 -49.00
C ALA A 95 13.37 23.39 -47.99
N ASP A 96 13.83 23.19 -46.75
CA ASP A 96 13.76 24.19 -45.68
C ASP A 96 14.39 25.49 -46.16
N SER A 97 13.64 26.58 -46.05
CA SER A 97 14.15 27.89 -46.42
C SER A 97 15.10 28.37 -45.30
N ILE A 98 16.39 28.51 -45.63
CA ILE A 98 17.43 28.95 -44.69
C ILE A 98 17.65 30.46 -44.83
N TYR A 99 17.58 31.17 -43.72
CA TYR A 99 17.75 32.63 -43.64
C TYR A 99 18.93 32.96 -42.74
N MET A 100 19.94 33.64 -43.29
CA MET A 100 21.12 34.09 -42.54
C MET A 100 20.83 35.48 -41.97
N VAL A 101 20.99 35.65 -40.66
CA VAL A 101 20.60 36.88 -39.95
C VAL A 101 21.77 37.38 -39.10
N SER A 102 22.22 38.60 -39.36
CA SER A 102 23.31 39.28 -38.66
C SER A 102 22.85 40.53 -37.90
N THR A 103 21.62 40.99 -38.12
CA THR A 103 21.04 42.14 -37.39
C THR A 103 19.58 41.90 -37.03
N SER A 104 19.04 42.68 -36.08
CA SER A 104 17.62 42.65 -35.73
C SER A 104 16.70 43.00 -36.90
N GLU A 105 17.11 43.90 -37.79
CA GLU A 105 16.34 44.26 -38.99
C GLU A 105 16.28 43.10 -40.00
N GLU A 106 17.39 42.36 -40.13
CA GLU A 106 17.43 41.15 -40.94
C GLU A 106 16.54 40.05 -40.35
N LEU A 107 16.42 39.97 -39.01
CA LEU A 107 15.49 39.05 -38.34
C LEU A 107 14.02 39.36 -38.67
N VAL A 108 13.65 40.64 -38.66
CA VAL A 108 12.30 41.09 -39.08
C VAL A 108 12.06 40.72 -40.54
N SER A 109 13.02 41.02 -41.41
CA SER A 109 12.93 40.72 -42.85
C SER A 109 12.82 39.21 -43.12
N ALA A 110 13.52 38.38 -42.33
CA ALA A 110 13.44 36.93 -42.43
C ALA A 110 12.05 36.42 -42.04
N GLN A 111 11.46 36.92 -40.95
CA GLN A 111 10.09 36.54 -40.54
C GLN A 111 9.04 36.94 -41.60
N GLU A 112 9.16 38.12 -42.20
CA GLU A 112 8.28 38.53 -43.30
C GLU A 112 8.42 37.62 -44.53
N ALA A 113 9.65 37.23 -44.86
CA ALA A 113 9.91 36.31 -45.97
C ALA A 113 9.37 34.90 -45.70
N ILE A 114 9.48 34.40 -44.45
CA ILE A 114 8.91 33.12 -44.03
C ILE A 114 7.38 33.17 -44.09
N ALA A 115 6.77 34.27 -43.67
CA ALA A 115 5.32 34.48 -43.77
C ALA A 115 4.81 34.46 -45.22
N ALA A 116 5.58 35.02 -46.16
CA ALA A 116 5.27 34.99 -47.58
C ALA A 116 5.59 33.64 -48.25
N ALA A 117 6.44 32.82 -47.64
CA ALA A 117 6.84 31.53 -48.19
C ALA A 117 5.70 30.51 -48.12
N GLU A 118 5.62 29.65 -49.13
CA GLU A 118 4.65 28.55 -49.16
C GLU A 118 5.08 27.33 -48.33
N GLY A 119 6.34 27.24 -47.88
CA GLY A 119 6.83 26.15 -47.04
C GLY A 119 6.30 26.28 -45.61
N THR A 120 6.12 25.16 -44.90
CA THR A 120 5.68 25.14 -43.49
C THR A 120 6.84 25.15 -42.51
N GLU A 121 8.05 24.87 -42.98
CA GLU A 121 9.28 24.82 -42.17
C GLU A 121 10.30 25.83 -42.69
N ALA A 122 11.03 26.45 -41.77
CA ALA A 122 12.10 27.40 -42.07
C ALA A 122 13.21 27.35 -41.01
N THR A 123 14.41 27.71 -41.41
CA THR A 123 15.56 27.80 -40.51
C THR A 123 16.13 29.21 -40.51
N ILE A 124 16.29 29.82 -39.35
CA ILE A 124 17.01 31.07 -39.16
C ILE A 124 18.37 30.76 -38.54
N VAL A 125 19.46 31.16 -39.21
CA VAL A 125 20.83 31.01 -38.73
C VAL A 125 21.36 32.37 -38.30
N LEU A 126 21.63 32.53 -37.00
CA LEU A 126 22.16 33.73 -36.41
C LEU A 126 23.68 33.81 -36.64
N LYS A 127 24.14 34.87 -37.30
CA LYS A 127 25.55 35.23 -37.50
C LYS A 127 26.06 36.22 -36.44
N ALA A 128 25.14 36.78 -35.65
CA ALA A 128 25.41 37.73 -34.58
C ALA A 128 24.31 37.64 -33.52
N ASP A 129 24.54 38.27 -32.37
CA ASP A 129 23.51 38.45 -31.35
C ASP A 129 22.43 39.39 -31.89
N VAL A 130 21.17 39.03 -31.72
CA VAL A 130 20.02 39.79 -32.21
C VAL A 130 18.95 39.96 -31.15
N THR A 131 18.16 41.02 -31.30
CA THR A 131 17.05 41.35 -30.40
C THR A 131 15.73 41.45 -31.15
N VAL A 132 14.70 40.77 -30.64
CA VAL A 132 13.29 40.94 -31.03
C VAL A 132 12.74 42.14 -30.27
N SER A 133 12.58 43.27 -30.97
CA SER A 133 12.12 44.51 -30.35
C SER A 133 10.63 44.48 -30.00
N ALA A 134 10.27 45.15 -28.90
CA ALA A 134 8.88 45.34 -28.53
C ALA A 134 8.16 46.31 -29.49
N GLY A 135 6.93 45.96 -29.88
CA GLY A 135 6.15 46.80 -30.80
C GLY A 135 5.66 48.09 -30.14
N GLY A 136 6.07 49.25 -30.65
CA GLY A 136 5.36 50.54 -30.57
C GLY A 136 4.69 50.93 -29.24
N GLY A 137 5.38 50.79 -28.09
CA GLY A 137 4.88 51.16 -26.76
C GLY A 137 4.24 50.02 -25.95
N SER A 138 4.22 48.80 -26.47
CA SER A 138 3.93 47.59 -25.70
C SER A 138 5.18 47.09 -24.97
N TYR A 139 4.98 46.28 -23.92
CA TYR A 139 6.05 45.50 -23.29
C TYR A 139 6.18 44.09 -23.91
N LEU A 140 5.57 43.87 -25.08
CA LEU A 140 5.52 42.57 -25.76
C LEU A 140 6.43 42.58 -26.99
N SER A 141 7.33 41.61 -27.08
CA SER A 141 8.11 41.29 -28.26
C SER A 141 7.59 39.98 -28.85
N SER A 142 7.24 39.99 -30.14
CA SER A 142 6.62 38.85 -30.82
C SER A 142 7.57 38.22 -31.81
N PHE A 143 7.66 36.89 -31.80
CA PHE A 143 8.52 36.12 -32.69
C PHE A 143 7.80 34.88 -33.22
N GLY A 144 8.10 34.47 -34.44
CA GLY A 144 7.48 33.33 -35.09
C GLY A 144 6.43 33.73 -36.12
N VAL A 145 5.97 32.75 -36.90
CA VAL A 145 5.01 32.95 -37.99
C VAL A 145 3.90 31.92 -37.90
N ASN A 146 2.65 32.40 -37.91
CA ASN A 146 1.48 31.53 -37.73
C ASN A 146 1.41 30.43 -38.79
N GLY A 147 1.20 29.19 -38.36
CA GLY A 147 1.16 28.00 -39.22
C GLY A 147 2.52 27.60 -39.81
N LYS A 148 3.64 28.13 -39.27
CA LYS A 148 5.00 27.74 -39.63
C LYS A 148 5.73 27.19 -38.42
N ARG A 149 6.71 26.33 -38.69
CA ARG A 149 7.73 25.85 -37.75
C ARG A 149 9.06 26.47 -38.09
N ILE A 150 9.64 27.20 -37.15
CA ILE A 150 10.92 27.88 -37.33
C ILE A 150 11.95 27.25 -36.40
N THR A 151 13.03 26.73 -36.98
CA THR A 151 14.22 26.36 -36.22
C THR A 151 15.18 27.55 -36.20
N ILE A 152 15.61 27.98 -35.03
CA ILE A 152 16.56 29.07 -34.85
C ILE A 152 17.83 28.47 -34.29
N LYS A 153 18.94 28.74 -34.96
CA LYS A 153 20.26 28.28 -34.52
C LYS A 153 21.37 29.27 -34.76
N SER A 154 22.47 29.09 -34.06
CA SER A 154 23.67 29.89 -34.28
C SER A 154 24.48 29.40 -35.48
N ASP A 155 25.35 30.25 -36.00
CA ASP A 155 26.41 29.83 -36.90
C ASP A 155 27.43 28.93 -36.20
N GLU A 156 28.03 28.02 -36.95
CA GLU A 156 28.98 27.05 -36.40
C GLU A 156 30.12 27.75 -35.63
N GLY A 157 30.34 27.32 -34.38
CA GLY A 157 31.47 27.72 -33.56
C GLY A 157 31.22 28.88 -32.57
N LYS A 158 30.01 29.45 -32.50
CA LYS A 158 29.65 30.41 -31.46
C LYS A 158 28.16 30.38 -31.12
N LEU A 159 27.84 30.26 -29.84
CA LEU A 159 26.48 30.40 -29.32
C LEU A 159 26.04 31.88 -29.35
N HIS A 160 25.15 32.22 -30.26
CA HIS A 160 24.58 33.57 -30.42
C HIS A 160 23.34 33.78 -29.57
N LYS A 161 23.09 35.04 -29.23
CA LYS A 161 21.94 35.43 -28.40
C LYS A 161 20.73 35.76 -29.26
N LEU A 162 19.58 35.19 -28.90
CA LEU A 162 18.27 35.68 -29.31
C LEU A 162 17.60 36.34 -28.09
N SER A 163 17.65 37.67 -28.03
CA SER A 163 17.09 38.44 -26.93
C SER A 163 15.71 38.99 -27.26
N PHE A 164 14.83 39.05 -26.26
CA PHE A 164 13.50 39.62 -26.38
C PHE A 164 13.38 40.84 -25.49
N ASP A 165 12.98 41.97 -26.06
CA ASP A 165 12.70 43.17 -25.26
C ASP A 165 11.38 42.96 -24.49
N GLY A 166 11.46 42.95 -23.17
CA GLY A 166 10.30 42.79 -22.29
C GLY A 166 9.80 41.35 -22.20
N ARG A 167 8.54 41.12 -22.59
CA ARG A 167 7.86 39.82 -22.54
C ARG A 167 7.82 39.21 -23.93
N ALA A 168 8.38 38.02 -24.08
CA ALA A 168 8.38 37.28 -25.33
C ALA A 168 7.04 36.58 -25.56
N VAL A 169 6.47 36.69 -26.75
CA VAL A 169 5.27 35.97 -27.18
C VAL A 169 5.52 35.28 -28.51
N LEU A 170 5.30 33.97 -28.58
CA LEU A 170 5.44 33.22 -29.82
C LEU A 170 4.18 33.32 -30.70
N ASN A 171 4.38 33.36 -32.02
CA ASN A 171 3.34 33.44 -33.04
C ASN A 171 3.35 32.23 -34.00
N GLY A 172 4.16 31.22 -33.74
CA GLY A 172 4.27 29.97 -34.51
C GLY A 172 5.17 28.97 -33.78
N ASP A 173 5.23 27.74 -34.28
CA ASP A 173 6.06 26.68 -33.69
C ASP A 173 7.54 27.06 -33.79
N CYS A 174 8.29 26.84 -32.71
CA CYS A 174 9.69 27.26 -32.60
C CYS A 174 10.56 26.16 -32.00
N THR A 175 11.66 25.84 -32.68
CA THR A 175 12.77 25.04 -32.11
C THR A 175 13.97 25.95 -31.94
N PHE A 176 14.44 26.12 -30.71
CA PHE A 176 15.65 26.85 -30.35
C PHE A 176 16.80 25.84 -30.21
N ASP A 177 17.59 25.70 -31.27
CA ASP A 177 18.70 24.75 -31.38
C ASP A 177 20.04 25.49 -31.39
N ASP A 178 20.97 25.16 -30.49
CA ASP A 178 22.27 25.84 -30.41
C ASP A 178 22.14 27.38 -30.42
N VAL A 179 21.27 27.92 -29.56
CA VAL A 179 21.04 29.38 -29.40
C VAL A 179 20.79 29.72 -27.94
N ASP A 180 21.18 30.93 -27.53
CA ASP A 180 20.99 31.44 -26.18
C ASP A 180 19.81 32.42 -26.11
N VAL A 181 18.67 31.92 -25.63
CA VAL A 181 17.40 32.64 -25.57
C VAL A 181 17.31 33.46 -24.28
N ARG A 182 17.08 34.77 -24.40
CA ARG A 182 16.97 35.68 -23.26
C ARG A 182 15.68 36.49 -23.26
N SER A 183 14.98 36.53 -22.14
CA SER A 183 13.78 37.36 -21.96
C SER A 183 13.49 37.63 -20.48
N SER A 184 12.54 38.52 -20.18
CA SER A 184 11.97 38.62 -18.82
C SER A 184 10.96 37.49 -18.58
N TRP A 185 9.91 37.44 -19.39
CA TRP A 185 8.90 36.36 -19.42
C TRP A 185 8.85 35.75 -20.81
N MET A 186 8.35 34.52 -20.92
CA MET A 186 8.06 33.91 -22.20
C MET A 186 6.69 33.26 -22.22
N TYR A 187 5.92 33.52 -23.26
CA TYR A 187 4.62 32.90 -23.54
C TYR A 187 4.72 32.16 -24.87
N CYS A 188 4.69 30.83 -24.82
CA CYS A 188 4.76 29.98 -26.00
C CYS A 188 3.45 30.00 -26.79
N ASN A 189 2.38 30.55 -26.19
CA ASN A 189 1.12 30.89 -26.84
C ASN A 189 0.42 29.68 -27.51
N GLY A 190 0.64 28.48 -26.95
CA GLY A 190 0.07 27.23 -27.44
C GLY A 190 0.72 26.66 -28.70
N HIS A 191 1.90 27.16 -29.06
CA HIS A 191 2.71 26.62 -30.15
C HIS A 191 3.67 25.54 -29.67
N ASP A 192 3.99 24.59 -30.55
CA ASP A 192 5.03 23.59 -30.26
C ASP A 192 6.36 24.32 -30.07
N THR A 193 6.92 24.21 -28.87
CA THR A 193 8.11 24.95 -28.48
C THR A 193 9.16 24.02 -27.89
N GLU A 194 10.36 24.05 -28.44
CA GLU A 194 11.46 23.18 -28.02
C GLU A 194 12.73 24.00 -27.80
N PHE A 195 13.35 23.85 -26.63
CA PHE A 195 14.70 24.31 -26.33
C PHE A 195 15.61 23.09 -26.24
N THR A 196 16.45 22.89 -27.25
CA THR A 196 17.28 21.69 -27.36
C THR A 196 18.43 21.67 -26.35
N GLU A 197 19.02 20.49 -26.13
CA GLU A 197 20.17 20.31 -25.23
C GLU A 197 21.43 21.10 -25.61
N ASN A 198 21.56 21.51 -26.88
CA ASN A 198 22.68 22.32 -27.36
C ASN A 198 22.51 23.81 -27.03
N GLY A 199 21.29 24.23 -26.67
CA GLY A 199 20.94 25.63 -26.43
C GLY A 199 21.09 26.08 -24.98
N GLN A 200 20.82 27.37 -24.79
CA GLN A 200 20.66 27.98 -23.47
C GLN A 200 19.37 28.79 -23.35
N ILE A 201 18.82 28.85 -22.15
CA ILE A 201 17.67 29.69 -21.81
C ILE A 201 17.95 30.50 -20.55
N HIS A 202 17.68 31.79 -20.59
CA HIS A 202 17.88 32.71 -19.48
C HIS A 202 16.66 33.63 -19.34
N LEU A 203 15.73 33.22 -18.48
CA LEU A 203 14.53 33.98 -18.15
C LEU A 203 14.61 34.53 -16.74
N SER A 204 14.40 35.84 -16.59
CA SER A 204 14.40 36.47 -15.26
C SER A 204 13.14 36.14 -14.45
N TYR A 205 12.07 35.68 -15.11
CA TYR A 205 10.79 35.30 -14.54
C TYR A 205 10.23 34.05 -15.24
N THR A 206 8.92 33.86 -15.22
CA THR A 206 8.20 32.65 -15.63
C THR A 206 8.21 32.38 -17.15
N LEU A 207 8.27 31.10 -17.49
CA LEU A 207 7.85 30.57 -18.79
C LEU A 207 6.42 30.02 -18.71
N TYR A 208 5.56 30.43 -19.64
CA TYR A 208 4.22 29.87 -19.84
C TYR A 208 4.17 29.15 -21.19
N GLY A 209 3.69 27.90 -21.21
CA GLY A 209 3.43 27.17 -22.46
C GLY A 209 2.22 27.72 -23.21
N GLY A 210 1.26 28.29 -22.49
CA GLY A 210 0.06 28.90 -23.06
C GLY A 210 0.19 30.38 -23.37
N GLY A 211 -0.97 31.03 -23.51
CA GLY A 211 -1.11 32.41 -23.96
C GLY A 211 -0.91 33.46 -22.86
N TYR A 212 -0.63 34.69 -23.30
CA TYR A 212 -0.65 35.88 -22.45
C TYR A 212 -2.05 36.49 -22.44
N MET A 213 -2.79 36.27 -21.36
CA MET A 213 -4.18 36.71 -21.20
C MET A 213 -5.14 36.18 -22.28
N THR A 214 -4.83 35.01 -22.85
CA THR A 214 -5.56 34.39 -23.95
C THR A 214 -5.74 32.90 -23.71
N THR A 215 -6.88 32.37 -24.15
CA THR A 215 -7.14 30.93 -24.20
C THR A 215 -6.56 30.35 -25.50
N VAL A 216 -5.86 29.23 -25.39
CA VAL A 216 -5.22 28.53 -26.53
C VAL A 216 -5.77 27.12 -26.69
N SER A 217 -5.52 26.47 -27.84
CA SER A 217 -6.06 25.14 -28.14
C SER A 217 -5.38 24.03 -27.35
N SER A 218 -4.06 24.06 -27.23
CA SER A 218 -3.22 23.04 -26.60
C SER A 218 -1.85 23.65 -26.32
N THR A 219 -1.00 22.97 -25.54
CA THR A 219 0.40 23.39 -25.33
C THR A 219 1.34 22.19 -25.41
N HIS A 220 2.54 22.41 -25.96
CA HIS A 220 3.62 21.42 -26.00
C HIS A 220 4.97 22.13 -25.86
N VAL A 221 5.60 21.99 -24.71
CA VAL A 221 6.87 22.65 -24.38
C VAL A 221 7.90 21.62 -23.91
N VAL A 222 9.08 21.63 -24.53
CA VAL A 222 10.23 20.80 -24.15
C VAL A 222 11.42 21.69 -23.83
N ILE A 223 12.03 21.51 -22.67
CA ILE A 223 13.17 22.29 -22.18
C ILE A 223 14.32 21.32 -21.83
N ALA A 224 15.13 21.01 -22.84
CA ALA A 224 16.36 20.23 -22.70
C ALA A 224 17.61 21.12 -22.55
N ALA A 225 17.48 22.43 -22.83
CA ALA A 225 18.55 23.41 -22.73
C ALA A 225 19.12 23.58 -21.31
N SER A 226 20.28 24.23 -21.21
CA SER A 226 20.86 24.65 -19.93
C SER A 226 20.58 26.14 -19.64
N GLY A 227 20.71 26.55 -18.38
CA GLY A 227 20.65 27.97 -18.00
C GLY A 227 19.78 28.21 -16.77
N TYR A 228 18.92 29.22 -16.82
CA TYR A 228 18.02 29.52 -15.71
C TYR A 228 16.65 30.00 -16.16
N ILE A 229 15.65 29.66 -15.35
CA ILE A 229 14.32 30.25 -15.40
C ILE A 229 14.00 30.70 -13.98
N ASN A 230 13.75 31.99 -13.84
CA ASN A 230 13.37 32.60 -12.58
C ASN A 230 14.32 32.27 -11.39
N PRO A 231 15.64 32.55 -11.47
CA PRO A 231 16.63 32.01 -10.55
C PRO A 231 16.67 32.68 -9.16
N SER A 232 15.86 33.72 -8.92
CA SER A 232 16.02 34.57 -7.73
C SER A 232 14.74 35.20 -7.19
N SER A 233 13.55 34.96 -7.77
CA SER A 233 12.36 35.68 -7.33
C SER A 233 11.75 35.08 -6.08
N SER A 234 11.74 35.81 -4.96
CA SER A 234 11.16 35.35 -3.70
C SER A 234 9.65 35.04 -3.80
N SER A 235 9.25 33.93 -3.17
CA SER A 235 7.90 33.40 -2.87
C SER A 235 6.68 34.02 -3.57
N GLY A 236 5.91 33.18 -4.25
CA GLY A 236 4.64 33.52 -4.89
C GLY A 236 4.76 33.89 -6.36
N LEU A 237 5.88 33.56 -7.02
CA LEU A 237 6.02 33.61 -8.48
C LEU A 237 6.23 32.18 -9.00
N HIS A 238 6.01 32.00 -10.30
CA HIS A 238 6.08 30.67 -10.92
C HIS A 238 7.36 30.52 -11.73
N ASP A 239 7.92 29.31 -11.77
CA ASP A 239 9.09 29.03 -12.60
C ASP A 239 8.62 28.65 -14.02
N VAL A 240 7.92 27.53 -14.16
CA VAL A 240 7.44 27.04 -15.46
C VAL A 240 6.01 26.54 -15.37
N ILE A 241 5.12 27.10 -16.18
CA ILE A 241 3.70 26.79 -16.22
C ILE A 241 3.36 26.23 -17.60
N GLY A 242 2.78 25.02 -17.66
CA GLY A 242 2.47 24.35 -18.93
C GLY A 242 1.36 25.03 -19.74
N GLY A 243 0.43 25.71 -19.08
CA GLY A 243 -0.72 26.38 -19.67
C GLY A 243 -0.61 27.91 -19.71
N SER A 244 -1.76 28.56 -19.77
CA SER A 244 -1.87 30.00 -20.05
C SER A 244 -1.81 30.85 -18.78
N TYR A 245 -1.31 32.08 -18.92
CA TYR A 245 -1.44 33.12 -17.91
C TYR A 245 -2.72 33.92 -18.18
N LYS A 246 -3.64 34.00 -17.21
CA LYS A 246 -4.93 34.71 -17.33
C LYS A 246 -5.79 34.24 -18.51
N GLY A 247 -5.66 32.98 -18.89
CA GLY A 247 -6.42 32.30 -19.93
C GLY A 247 -6.46 30.81 -19.65
N SER A 248 -7.18 30.06 -20.48
CA SER A 248 -7.30 28.61 -20.35
C SER A 248 -6.56 27.88 -21.48
N VAL A 249 -6.58 26.55 -21.41
CA VAL A 249 -6.25 25.66 -22.54
C VAL A 249 -7.48 24.78 -22.82
N GLU A 250 -7.94 24.74 -24.07
CA GLU A 250 -9.15 23.96 -24.42
C GLU A 250 -8.89 22.46 -24.49
N GLY A 251 -7.69 22.06 -24.92
CA GLY A 251 -7.25 20.68 -25.06
C GLY A 251 -6.14 20.33 -24.08
N ASP A 252 -5.17 19.56 -24.54
CA ASP A 252 -4.11 18.99 -23.72
C ASP A 252 -2.95 19.97 -23.46
N THR A 253 -2.26 19.77 -22.34
CA THR A 253 -0.98 20.43 -22.02
C THR A 253 0.13 19.40 -21.82
N TYR A 254 1.29 19.68 -22.40
CA TYR A 254 2.51 18.90 -22.24
C TYR A 254 3.68 19.82 -21.91
N LEU A 255 4.35 19.53 -20.79
CA LEU A 255 5.55 20.24 -20.34
C LEU A 255 6.62 19.21 -19.98
N GLU A 256 7.79 19.30 -20.59
CA GLU A 256 8.94 18.45 -20.29
C GLU A 256 10.19 19.30 -19.99
N ILE A 257 10.87 18.97 -18.89
CA ILE A 257 12.10 19.63 -18.45
C ILE A 257 13.16 18.56 -18.19
N THR A 258 14.15 18.46 -19.07
CA THR A 258 15.26 17.47 -19.00
C THR A 258 16.64 18.12 -19.00
N GLY A 259 16.66 19.46 -19.05
CA GLY A 259 17.85 20.27 -19.14
C GLY A 259 18.66 20.37 -17.85
N ASP A 260 19.54 21.36 -17.80
CA ASP A 260 20.27 21.78 -16.59
C ASP A 260 19.84 23.21 -16.25
N ILE A 261 18.67 23.32 -15.62
CA ILE A 261 18.03 24.60 -15.37
C ILE A 261 18.08 24.93 -13.89
N LYS A 262 18.69 26.07 -13.56
CA LYS A 262 18.55 26.68 -12.25
C LYS A 262 17.20 27.39 -12.13
N MET A 263 16.48 27.10 -11.05
CA MET A 263 15.24 27.77 -10.68
C MET A 263 15.26 28.17 -9.21
N GLN A 264 14.33 29.03 -8.81
CA GLN A 264 14.20 29.44 -7.42
C GLN A 264 13.42 28.39 -6.62
N GLY A 265 14.02 27.89 -5.55
CA GLY A 265 13.36 26.92 -4.69
C GLY A 265 12.06 27.45 -4.06
N GLY A 266 11.07 26.58 -3.92
CA GLY A 266 9.73 26.86 -3.41
C GLY A 266 8.77 27.51 -4.41
N ASN A 267 9.21 27.87 -5.62
CA ASN A 267 8.33 28.38 -6.66
C ASN A 267 7.69 27.24 -7.47
N HIS A 268 6.62 27.57 -8.16
CA HIS A 268 5.69 26.58 -8.70
C HIS A 268 6.05 26.12 -10.12
N ILE A 269 5.96 24.82 -10.33
CA ILE A 269 5.92 24.18 -11.65
C ILE A 269 4.66 23.33 -11.73
N ASN A 270 3.78 23.62 -12.69
CA ASN A 270 2.59 22.82 -12.94
C ASN A 270 2.21 22.80 -14.43
N PRO A 271 1.52 21.74 -14.92
CA PRO A 271 1.09 21.67 -16.31
C PRO A 271 -0.18 22.51 -16.60
N GLY A 272 -0.68 23.25 -15.61
CA GLY A 272 -1.95 23.97 -15.63
C GLY A 272 -1.86 25.42 -16.11
N CYS A 273 -2.94 26.17 -15.86
CA CYS A 273 -3.02 27.60 -16.14
C CYS A 273 -3.01 28.41 -14.85
N MET A 274 -2.62 29.68 -14.91
CA MET A 274 -2.60 30.57 -13.73
C MET A 274 -3.49 31.78 -13.90
N LYS A 275 -4.30 32.12 -12.89
CA LYS A 275 -5.10 33.36 -12.86
C LYS A 275 -4.25 34.61 -12.70
N GLY A 276 -3.03 34.48 -12.18
CA GLY A 276 -2.16 35.62 -11.89
C GLY A 276 -0.72 35.17 -11.72
N ASP A 277 0.14 36.12 -11.40
CA ASP A 277 1.56 35.86 -11.17
C ASP A 277 1.84 35.23 -9.80
N GLY A 278 0.84 35.09 -8.94
CA GLY A 278 0.88 34.42 -7.62
C GLY A 278 1.15 35.35 -6.44
N SER A 279 1.75 36.53 -6.66
CA SER A 279 2.26 37.38 -5.57
C SER A 279 1.73 38.80 -5.59
N SER A 280 1.32 39.32 -6.76
CA SER A 280 0.90 40.72 -6.91
C SER A 280 -0.59 40.95 -6.66
N GLY A 281 -1.38 39.89 -6.51
CA GLY A 281 -2.85 39.96 -6.46
C GLY A 281 -3.49 40.26 -7.81
N ASP A 282 -2.73 40.23 -8.89
CA ASP A 282 -3.19 40.56 -10.24
C ASP A 282 -4.15 39.53 -10.85
N GLY A 283 -4.34 38.38 -10.19
CA GLY A 283 -5.39 37.41 -10.50
C GLY A 283 -6.78 37.83 -10.00
N SER A 284 -6.88 38.91 -9.23
CA SER A 284 -8.16 39.43 -8.77
C SER A 284 -9.05 39.84 -9.94
N GLY A 285 -10.26 39.28 -10.01
CA GLY A 285 -11.24 39.55 -11.07
C GLY A 285 -11.00 38.80 -12.37
N VAL A 286 -9.96 37.96 -12.45
CA VAL A 286 -9.73 37.04 -13.57
C VAL A 286 -10.69 35.85 -13.41
N PRO A 287 -11.43 35.45 -14.46
CA PRO A 287 -12.26 34.24 -14.43
C PRO A 287 -11.44 32.99 -14.07
N ASN A 288 -12.10 31.98 -13.53
CA ASN A 288 -11.45 30.70 -13.27
C ASN A 288 -10.90 30.11 -14.57
N VAL A 289 -9.66 29.62 -14.50
CA VAL A 289 -8.92 29.05 -15.62
C VAL A 289 -9.00 27.52 -15.57
N TYR A 290 -8.85 26.89 -16.73
CA TYR A 290 -8.95 25.43 -16.84
C TYR A 290 -8.02 24.88 -17.91
N VAL A 291 -7.71 23.59 -17.79
CA VAL A 291 -7.22 22.74 -18.87
C VAL A 291 -8.35 21.78 -19.25
N GLY A 292 -8.77 21.83 -20.51
CA GLY A 292 -9.94 21.09 -21.00
C GLY A 292 -9.63 19.62 -21.33
N GLY A 293 -8.40 19.31 -21.67
CA GLY A 293 -7.89 17.96 -21.92
C GLY A 293 -7.04 17.40 -20.78
N ASN A 294 -6.12 16.50 -21.13
CA ASN A 294 -5.15 15.91 -20.21
C ASN A 294 -3.95 16.84 -20.02
N ALA A 295 -3.32 16.76 -18.85
CA ALA A 295 -2.17 17.58 -18.49
C ALA A 295 -0.99 16.68 -18.09
N THR A 296 0.16 16.84 -18.72
CA THR A 296 1.37 16.06 -18.43
C THR A 296 2.54 16.98 -18.11
N LEU A 297 3.23 16.69 -17.01
CA LEU A 297 4.50 17.31 -16.64
C LEU A 297 5.56 16.22 -16.48
N VAL A 298 6.64 16.32 -17.24
CA VAL A 298 7.86 15.51 -17.10
C VAL A 298 8.96 16.38 -16.51
N TYR A 299 9.56 15.95 -15.42
CA TYR A 299 10.66 16.63 -14.74
C TYR A 299 11.82 15.68 -14.52
N ASP A 300 12.93 15.90 -15.20
CA ASP A 300 14.17 15.13 -15.13
C ASP A 300 15.38 16.09 -15.19
N ASN A 301 15.32 17.12 -14.35
CA ASN A 301 16.29 18.20 -14.36
C ASN A 301 17.66 17.69 -13.89
N LYS A 302 18.70 17.99 -14.65
CA LYS A 302 20.09 17.68 -14.31
C LYS A 302 20.58 18.51 -13.11
N ASN A 303 19.98 19.67 -12.89
CA ASN A 303 20.29 20.53 -11.76
C ASN A 303 19.60 20.02 -10.48
N ALA A 304 20.38 19.46 -9.55
CA ALA A 304 19.89 18.97 -8.27
C ALA A 304 19.89 20.04 -7.16
N ASP A 305 20.46 21.24 -7.43
CA ASP A 305 20.58 22.33 -6.45
C ASP A 305 19.38 23.30 -6.50
N THR A 306 18.35 22.97 -7.26
CA THR A 306 17.07 23.68 -7.29
C THR A 306 15.99 22.81 -6.67
N TYR A 307 15.02 23.44 -5.99
CA TYR A 307 13.97 22.75 -5.25
C TYR A 307 12.60 23.40 -5.55
N PRO A 308 12.11 23.39 -6.80
CA PRO A 308 10.78 23.88 -7.10
C PRO A 308 9.69 22.99 -6.45
N ALA A 309 8.50 23.55 -6.26
CA ALA A 309 7.30 22.80 -5.91
C ALA A 309 6.67 22.25 -7.20
N ILE A 310 6.50 20.92 -7.27
CA ILE A 310 5.87 20.26 -8.41
C ILE A 310 4.40 19.99 -8.09
N GLU A 311 3.51 20.50 -8.93
CA GLU A 311 2.08 20.51 -8.65
C GLU A 311 1.27 20.01 -9.85
N GLY A 312 0.29 19.14 -9.59
CA GLY A 312 -0.68 18.72 -10.59
C GLY A 312 -1.60 19.87 -10.98
N THR A 313 -2.02 20.68 -10.01
CA THR A 313 -2.77 21.92 -10.24
C THR A 313 -2.55 22.95 -9.12
N TYR A 314 -2.58 24.23 -9.51
CA TYR A 314 -2.58 25.39 -8.62
C TYR A 314 -3.57 26.44 -9.13
N GLY A 315 -4.75 26.54 -8.53
CA GLY A 315 -5.79 27.51 -8.90
C GLY A 315 -6.39 27.29 -10.29
N CYS A 316 -6.32 26.06 -10.80
CA CYS A 316 -6.77 25.65 -12.13
C CYS A 316 -7.66 24.41 -12.08
N GLU A 317 -8.79 24.43 -12.80
CA GLU A 317 -9.58 23.22 -12.98
C GLU A 317 -8.96 22.34 -14.08
N MET A 318 -8.49 21.14 -13.72
CA MET A 318 -8.06 20.12 -14.67
C MET A 318 -9.26 19.23 -15.01
N ARG A 319 -9.74 19.29 -16.26
CA ARG A 319 -10.93 18.53 -16.67
C ARG A 319 -10.62 17.11 -17.13
N GLY A 320 -9.41 16.86 -17.63
CA GLY A 320 -8.91 15.53 -17.95
C GLY A 320 -8.05 14.92 -16.85
N ASN A 321 -7.23 13.95 -17.26
CA ASN A 321 -6.27 13.28 -16.38
C ASN A 321 -5.00 14.13 -16.22
N VAL A 322 -4.33 13.97 -15.08
CA VAL A 322 -3.06 14.63 -14.78
C VAL A 322 -1.98 13.58 -14.56
N THR A 323 -0.83 13.75 -15.20
CA THR A 323 0.35 12.91 -15.01
C THR A 323 1.56 13.78 -14.62
N LEU A 324 2.16 13.46 -13.49
CA LEU A 324 3.42 14.04 -13.00
C LEU A 324 4.50 12.96 -13.07
N ASP A 325 5.37 13.02 -14.07
CA ASP A 325 6.50 12.11 -14.28
C ASP A 325 7.79 12.81 -13.83
N VAL A 326 8.12 12.67 -12.54
CA VAL A 326 9.22 13.37 -11.86
C VAL A 326 10.34 12.39 -11.61
N ARG A 327 11.35 12.35 -12.49
CA ARG A 327 12.34 11.26 -12.57
C ARG A 327 13.60 11.51 -11.73
N ALA A 328 14.14 12.73 -11.74
CA ALA A 328 15.35 13.11 -11.03
C ALA A 328 15.49 14.64 -10.89
N GLY A 329 16.38 15.09 -10.00
CA GLY A 329 16.62 16.49 -9.65
C GLY A 329 16.29 16.78 -8.18
N GLY A 330 16.29 18.05 -7.79
CA GLY A 330 15.78 18.48 -6.49
C GLY A 330 14.35 18.99 -6.62
N VAL A 331 13.50 18.70 -5.64
CA VAL A 331 12.13 19.23 -5.54
C VAL A 331 11.82 19.56 -4.10
N SER A 332 11.00 20.58 -3.83
CA SER A 332 10.42 20.76 -2.50
C SER A 332 9.53 19.57 -2.21
N GLY A 333 8.39 19.44 -2.88
CA GLY A 333 7.51 18.29 -2.80
C GLY A 333 6.77 18.07 -4.12
N ILE A 334 5.95 17.01 -4.16
CA ILE A 334 5.16 16.65 -5.34
C ILE A 334 3.71 16.47 -4.90
N VAL A 335 2.82 17.38 -5.32
CA VAL A 335 1.42 17.35 -4.89
C VAL A 335 0.49 17.33 -6.09
N GLY A 336 -0.62 16.59 -6.01
CA GLY A 336 -1.62 16.61 -7.07
C GLY A 336 -2.42 17.91 -7.11
N ALA A 337 -2.68 18.53 -5.96
CA ALA A 337 -3.42 19.79 -5.87
C ALA A 337 -2.89 20.69 -4.75
N GLU A 338 -2.48 21.91 -5.12
CA GLU A 338 -2.05 22.96 -4.18
C GLU A 338 -3.21 23.91 -3.86
N GLU A 339 -3.13 24.71 -2.79
CA GLU A 339 -4.12 25.76 -2.50
C GLU A 339 -4.32 26.68 -3.71
N PRO A 340 -5.47 27.34 -3.92
CA PRO A 340 -6.69 27.30 -3.11
C PRO A 340 -7.55 26.07 -3.42
N VAL A 341 -8.03 25.42 -2.37
CA VAL A 341 -8.82 24.17 -2.38
C VAL A 341 -9.98 24.17 -3.39
N GLU A 342 -10.67 25.31 -3.54
CA GLU A 342 -11.90 25.44 -4.33
C GLU A 342 -11.68 25.57 -5.85
N ASP A 343 -10.51 26.06 -6.26
CA ASP A 343 -10.17 26.23 -7.68
C ASP A 343 -9.21 25.11 -8.17
N SER A 344 -8.42 24.52 -7.27
CA SER A 344 -7.48 23.43 -7.56
C SER A 344 -8.16 22.06 -7.57
N VAL A 345 -8.84 21.76 -8.67
CA VAL A 345 -9.63 20.53 -8.83
C VAL A 345 -9.15 19.72 -10.02
N ILE A 346 -8.91 18.42 -9.80
CA ILE A 346 -8.71 17.46 -10.89
C ILE A 346 -9.98 16.63 -11.05
N ARG A 347 -10.58 16.63 -12.24
CA ARG A 347 -11.81 15.88 -12.52
C ARG A 347 -11.52 14.43 -12.93
N GLY A 348 -10.39 14.20 -13.61
CA GLY A 348 -9.95 12.88 -14.05
C GLY A 348 -9.10 12.14 -13.02
N ASP A 349 -8.33 11.18 -13.51
CA ASP A 349 -7.34 10.43 -12.74
C ASP A 349 -6.07 11.28 -12.52
N LEU A 350 -5.41 11.06 -11.38
CA LEU A 350 -4.08 11.59 -11.08
C LEU A 350 -3.08 10.43 -11.03
N HIS A 351 -1.97 10.58 -11.75
CA HIS A 351 -0.82 9.68 -11.68
C HIS A 351 0.44 10.46 -11.33
N ILE A 352 1.03 10.14 -10.19
CA ILE A 352 2.35 10.64 -9.78
C ILE A 352 3.34 9.50 -9.96
N ILE A 353 4.41 9.74 -10.71
CA ILE A 353 5.54 8.86 -10.91
C ILE A 353 6.75 9.60 -10.35
N ALA A 354 7.22 9.19 -9.18
CA ALA A 354 8.35 9.80 -8.49
C ALA A 354 9.58 8.88 -8.60
N GLY A 355 10.68 9.40 -9.11
CA GLY A 355 11.84 8.61 -9.47
C GLY A 355 11.65 7.86 -10.79
N SER A 356 12.58 6.98 -11.11
CA SER A 356 12.50 6.15 -12.31
C SER A 356 13.21 4.82 -12.10
N GLN A 357 12.61 3.73 -12.59
CA GLN A 357 13.26 2.43 -12.64
C GLN A 357 14.60 2.48 -13.40
N ALA A 358 14.73 3.36 -14.39
CA ALA A 358 15.97 3.51 -15.15
C ALA A 358 17.13 4.08 -14.32
N TYR A 359 16.85 4.70 -13.18
CA TYR A 359 17.82 5.38 -12.32
C TYR A 359 18.09 4.64 -11.00
N GLU A 360 17.45 3.50 -10.77
CA GLU A 360 17.72 2.67 -9.59
C GLU A 360 19.20 2.30 -9.50
N ASN A 361 19.79 2.49 -8.32
CA ASN A 361 21.21 2.23 -8.05
C ASN A 361 22.18 3.06 -8.93
N THR A 362 21.76 4.24 -9.36
CA THR A 362 22.62 5.23 -10.04
C THR A 362 22.74 6.51 -9.20
N ASP A 363 23.63 7.42 -9.61
CA ASP A 363 23.77 8.74 -8.96
C ASP A 363 22.67 9.73 -9.40
N ARG A 364 21.72 9.33 -10.26
CA ARG A 364 20.58 10.16 -10.69
C ARG A 364 19.45 10.06 -9.68
N ILE A 365 19.52 10.91 -8.66
CA ILE A 365 18.59 10.93 -7.52
C ILE A 365 17.45 11.93 -7.78
N LEU A 366 16.24 11.59 -7.30
CA LEU A 366 15.19 12.54 -7.00
C LEU A 366 15.26 12.89 -5.50
N ARG A 367 15.74 14.10 -5.20
CA ARG A 367 15.86 14.60 -3.82
C ARG A 367 14.58 15.33 -3.42
N LEU A 368 13.94 14.85 -2.36
CA LEU A 368 12.85 15.57 -1.70
C LEU A 368 13.44 16.55 -0.67
N GLY A 369 12.97 17.80 -0.67
CA GLY A 369 13.48 18.83 0.21
C GLY A 369 12.78 18.85 1.56
N GLY A 370 13.51 18.76 2.68
CA GLY A 370 12.94 18.86 4.03
C GLY A 370 11.79 17.88 4.29
N ASN A 371 10.71 18.34 4.93
CA ASN A 371 9.50 17.55 5.20
C ASN A 371 8.42 17.60 4.12
N TRP A 372 8.74 18.11 2.94
CA TRP A 372 7.74 18.30 1.90
C TRP A 372 7.39 16.93 1.25
N PRO A 373 6.14 16.47 1.35
CA PRO A 373 5.74 15.12 0.99
C PRO A 373 5.43 14.94 -0.50
N ILE A 374 5.23 13.68 -0.87
CA ILE A 374 4.51 13.30 -2.08
C ILE A 374 3.04 13.10 -1.71
N VAL A 375 2.11 13.82 -2.36
CA VAL A 375 0.70 13.80 -2.01
C VAL A 375 -0.18 13.68 -3.24
N GLY A 376 -1.08 12.70 -3.28
CA GLY A 376 -2.09 12.59 -4.33
C GLY A 376 -3.13 13.72 -4.23
N ALA A 377 -3.96 13.73 -3.19
CA ALA A 377 -4.91 14.82 -2.93
C ALA A 377 -4.53 15.61 -1.68
N GLY A 378 -4.34 16.92 -1.81
CA GLY A 378 -3.95 17.82 -0.73
C GLY A 378 -2.45 18.15 -0.70
N ASN A 379 -1.99 18.71 0.43
CA ASN A 379 -0.61 19.14 0.64
C ASN A 379 -0.25 19.15 2.14
N SER A 380 1.01 19.48 2.48
CA SER A 380 1.54 19.50 3.86
C SER A 380 0.72 20.32 4.84
N PHE A 381 0.06 21.38 4.35
CA PHE A 381 -0.68 22.32 5.18
C PHE A 381 -2.18 22.05 5.23
N ALA A 382 -2.63 21.00 4.53
CA ALA A 382 -4.04 20.68 4.44
C ALA A 382 -4.67 20.59 5.83
N THR A 383 -4.02 19.98 6.83
CA THR A 383 -4.57 19.84 8.19
C THR A 383 -4.22 21.00 9.15
N MET A 384 -3.67 22.12 8.67
CA MET A 384 -3.36 23.25 9.56
C MET A 384 -4.63 23.88 10.16
N PRO A 385 -4.56 24.39 11.41
CA PRO A 385 -5.68 25.08 12.03
C PRO A 385 -6.20 26.23 11.17
N GLY A 386 -7.51 26.23 10.88
CA GLY A 386 -8.18 27.28 10.10
C GLY A 386 -8.37 26.97 8.61
N VAL A 387 -7.72 25.95 8.06
CA VAL A 387 -7.95 25.50 6.68
C VAL A 387 -9.29 24.76 6.60
N SER A 388 -10.10 25.01 5.58
CA SER A 388 -11.45 24.40 5.40
C SER A 388 -11.62 23.82 4.00
N GLY A 389 -12.48 22.81 3.84
CA GLY A 389 -12.70 22.11 2.55
C GLY A 389 -11.76 20.91 2.31
N ASN A 390 -12.03 20.14 1.26
CA ASN A 390 -11.21 19.02 0.84
C ASN A 390 -10.76 19.22 -0.61
N TYR A 391 -9.52 18.84 -0.91
CA TYR A 391 -8.98 18.83 -2.27
C TYR A 391 -9.65 17.73 -3.08
N VAL A 392 -10.06 18.02 -4.31
CA VAL A 392 -10.89 17.11 -5.09
C VAL A 392 -10.10 16.49 -6.23
N ILE A 393 -10.03 15.15 -6.22
CA ILE A 393 -9.62 14.33 -7.36
C ILE A 393 -10.82 13.46 -7.74
N GLY A 394 -11.39 13.70 -8.93
CA GLY A 394 -12.62 13.04 -9.37
C GLY A 394 -12.43 11.58 -9.78
N GLY A 395 -11.23 11.20 -10.19
CA GLY A 395 -10.85 9.83 -10.57
C GLY A 395 -10.02 9.11 -9.52
N ASN A 396 -9.23 8.15 -10.00
CA ASN A 396 -8.26 7.39 -9.21
C ASN A 396 -7.00 8.21 -8.94
N ILE A 397 -6.31 7.86 -7.87
CA ILE A 397 -4.97 8.33 -7.56
C ILE A 397 -4.02 7.13 -7.64
N THR A 398 -2.99 7.24 -8.48
CA THR A 398 -1.88 6.29 -8.50
C THR A 398 -0.59 7.03 -8.17
N ILE A 399 0.18 6.53 -7.21
CA ILE A 399 1.51 7.05 -6.86
C ILE A 399 2.50 5.89 -7.00
N ASP A 400 3.37 5.97 -7.99
CA ASP A 400 4.52 5.08 -8.12
C ASP A 400 5.76 5.82 -7.62
N SER A 401 6.52 5.22 -6.70
CA SER A 401 7.83 5.75 -6.29
C SER A 401 8.93 4.69 -6.42
N TYR A 402 10.09 5.10 -6.89
CA TYR A 402 11.23 4.23 -7.19
C TYR A 402 12.41 4.45 -6.25
N GLU A 403 13.42 3.57 -6.38
CA GLU A 403 14.52 3.48 -5.41
C GLU A 403 15.34 4.76 -5.35
N ASN A 404 15.40 5.55 -6.43
CA ASN A 404 16.14 6.80 -6.47
C ASN A 404 15.40 8.00 -5.84
N VAL A 405 14.25 7.79 -5.16
CA VAL A 405 13.50 8.83 -4.43
C VAL A 405 13.95 8.92 -2.98
N TRP A 406 14.72 9.96 -2.64
CA TRP A 406 15.45 10.04 -1.38
C TRP A 406 15.09 11.29 -0.56
N GLY A 407 14.59 11.07 0.66
CA GLY A 407 14.59 12.07 1.73
C GLY A 407 15.95 12.19 2.44
N TRP A 408 16.71 11.09 2.51
CA TRP A 408 18.09 11.03 3.02
C TRP A 408 18.93 10.08 2.18
N ASP A 409 20.25 10.11 2.35
CA ASP A 409 21.16 9.26 1.57
C ASP A 409 21.08 7.80 1.97
N LYS A 410 21.05 6.91 0.97
CA LYS A 410 21.05 5.46 1.18
C LYS A 410 22.24 4.99 2.01
N GLY A 411 21.98 4.09 2.95
CA GLY A 411 22.99 3.56 3.87
C GLY A 411 23.35 4.49 5.03
N THR A 412 22.64 5.61 5.18
CA THR A 412 22.74 6.51 6.33
C THR A 412 21.46 6.43 7.18
N THR A 413 21.54 6.90 8.42
CA THR A 413 20.35 7.13 9.26
C THR A 413 20.00 8.61 9.15
N PRO A 414 18.74 8.97 8.89
CA PRO A 414 18.36 10.38 8.89
C PRO A 414 18.60 11.00 10.26
N ASP A 415 18.98 12.28 10.31
CA ASP A 415 19.24 13.03 11.54
C ASP A 415 18.21 14.15 11.80
N SER A 416 17.20 14.25 10.92
CA SER A 416 16.10 15.22 10.97
C SER A 416 14.80 14.57 11.41
N TYR A 417 14.00 15.30 12.21
CA TYR A 417 12.58 14.98 12.43
C TYR A 417 11.69 15.46 11.28
N ASP A 418 12.24 16.29 10.40
CA ASP A 418 11.54 16.96 9.31
C ASP A 418 11.88 16.21 8.02
N LEU A 419 11.23 15.06 7.82
CA LEU A 419 11.46 14.15 6.69
C LEU A 419 10.21 14.04 5.82
N PRO A 420 10.36 13.73 4.52
CA PRO A 420 9.24 13.66 3.61
C PRO A 420 8.44 12.37 3.83
N GLU A 421 7.14 12.45 3.58
CA GLU A 421 6.19 11.34 3.68
C GLU A 421 5.48 11.11 2.34
N ILE A 422 4.77 9.98 2.21
CA ILE A 422 3.89 9.73 1.07
C ILE A 422 2.44 9.63 1.56
N TYR A 423 1.57 10.46 0.99
CA TYR A 423 0.13 10.42 1.21
C TYR A 423 -0.59 10.12 -0.10
N GLY A 424 -1.43 9.09 -0.14
CA GLY A 424 -2.39 8.94 -1.23
C GLY A 424 -3.38 10.09 -1.23
N ALA A 425 -3.86 10.48 -0.05
CA ALA A 425 -4.65 11.69 0.17
C ALA A 425 -4.50 12.21 1.60
N ILE A 426 -4.46 13.53 1.76
CA ILE A 426 -4.60 14.24 3.04
C ILE A 426 -5.63 15.37 2.87
N ARG A 427 -6.77 15.26 3.56
CA ARG A 427 -7.99 16.06 3.25
C ARG A 427 -8.42 16.02 1.79
N GLY A 428 -8.36 14.84 1.20
CA GLY A 428 -8.87 14.56 -0.14
C GLY A 428 -10.37 14.22 -0.14
N THR A 429 -11.02 14.51 -1.26
CA THR A 429 -12.23 13.84 -1.73
C THR A 429 -11.85 13.14 -3.03
N VAL A 430 -11.75 11.81 -2.97
CA VAL A 430 -11.29 10.98 -4.09
C VAL A 430 -12.48 10.20 -4.66
N GLY A 431 -12.80 10.45 -5.93
CA GLY A 431 -13.93 9.81 -6.62
C GLY A 431 -13.65 8.37 -7.08
N GLY A 432 -12.39 7.98 -7.18
CA GLY A 432 -11.93 6.62 -7.48
C GLY A 432 -11.23 5.93 -6.31
N SER A 433 -10.32 5.02 -6.65
CA SER A 433 -9.44 4.31 -5.71
C SER A 433 -8.09 5.01 -5.55
N ILE A 434 -7.39 4.71 -4.45
CA ILE A 434 -6.00 5.10 -4.23
C ILE A 434 -5.13 3.85 -4.36
N ALA A 435 -4.06 3.95 -5.14
CA ALA A 435 -2.98 2.96 -5.22
C ALA A 435 -1.62 3.65 -5.01
N ILE A 436 -0.89 3.25 -3.98
CA ILE A 436 0.49 3.67 -3.74
C ILE A 436 1.39 2.45 -3.97
N ASN A 437 2.34 2.54 -4.89
CA ASN A 437 3.35 1.52 -5.15
C ASN A 437 4.73 2.12 -4.88
N ALA A 438 5.23 1.94 -3.67
CA ALA A 438 6.56 2.39 -3.26
C ALA A 438 7.59 1.25 -3.41
N HIS A 439 8.66 1.52 -4.13
CA HIS A 439 9.71 0.57 -4.43
C HIS A 439 11.08 1.16 -4.08
N GLY A 440 11.71 0.68 -3.01
CA GLY A 440 13.08 1.11 -2.66
C GLY A 440 13.22 2.53 -2.12
N SER A 441 12.14 3.33 -2.06
CA SER A 441 12.17 4.74 -1.66
C SER A 441 12.60 4.94 -0.19
N HIS A 442 13.21 6.10 0.09
CA HIS A 442 13.66 6.51 1.42
C HIS A 442 12.81 7.69 1.90
N VAL A 443 11.77 7.41 2.69
CA VAL A 443 10.80 8.39 3.21
C VAL A 443 10.40 8.03 4.64
N GLN A 444 9.84 8.95 5.43
CA GLN A 444 9.51 8.67 6.82
C GLN A 444 8.36 7.68 6.96
N ASN A 445 7.22 8.00 6.36
CA ASN A 445 5.95 7.27 6.52
C ASN A 445 5.19 7.16 5.18
N ILE A 446 4.30 6.18 5.09
CA ILE A 446 3.35 6.01 3.98
C ILE A 446 1.92 5.90 4.53
N PHE A 447 1.05 6.79 4.08
CA PHE A 447 -0.37 6.82 4.43
C PHE A 447 -1.23 6.70 3.17
N GLY A 448 -2.10 5.69 3.13
CA GLY A 448 -3.07 5.51 2.05
C GLY A 448 -4.03 6.70 1.97
N ALA A 449 -4.71 7.00 3.07
CA ALA A 449 -5.56 8.19 3.20
C ALA A 449 -5.57 8.73 4.63
N SER A 450 -5.43 10.05 4.79
CA SER A 450 -5.55 10.78 6.06
C SER A 450 -6.63 11.85 5.95
N ASP A 451 -7.55 11.93 6.91
CA ASP A 451 -8.60 12.98 6.96
C ASP A 451 -9.41 13.11 5.65
N SER A 452 -9.56 12.00 4.92
CA SER A 452 -10.01 11.98 3.52
C SER A 452 -11.21 11.06 3.31
N ASN A 453 -11.96 11.32 2.24
CA ASN A 453 -13.05 10.45 1.80
C ASN A 453 -12.70 9.82 0.46
N VAL A 454 -12.64 8.49 0.40
CA VAL A 454 -12.29 7.69 -0.78
C VAL A 454 -13.48 6.87 -1.24
N SER A 455 -13.91 7.07 -2.49
CA SER A 455 -15.07 6.38 -3.05
C SER A 455 -14.78 4.94 -3.49
N GLY A 456 -13.50 4.60 -3.68
CA GLY A 456 -13.01 3.28 -4.06
C GLY A 456 -12.20 2.59 -2.95
N ALA A 457 -11.31 1.69 -3.37
CA ALA A 457 -10.38 0.98 -2.49
C ALA A 457 -9.15 1.82 -2.16
N VAL A 458 -8.45 1.47 -1.09
CA VAL A 458 -7.14 2.03 -0.75
C VAL A 458 -6.13 0.88 -0.73
N THR A 459 -5.13 0.95 -1.60
CA THR A 459 -4.05 -0.04 -1.69
C THR A 459 -2.71 0.62 -1.48
N VAL A 460 -1.93 0.10 -0.54
CA VAL A 460 -0.55 0.52 -0.29
C VAL A 460 0.36 -0.69 -0.50
N THR A 461 1.27 -0.61 -1.47
CA THR A 461 2.27 -1.64 -1.76
C THR A 461 3.64 -1.06 -1.49
N ALA A 462 4.33 -1.59 -0.49
CA ALA A 462 5.68 -1.21 -0.09
C ALA A 462 6.64 -2.38 -0.37
N THR A 463 7.54 -2.20 -1.33
CA THR A 463 8.53 -3.22 -1.72
C THR A 463 9.93 -2.67 -1.47
N ASN A 464 10.69 -3.32 -0.58
CA ASN A 464 12.07 -2.94 -0.26
C ASN A 464 12.29 -1.46 0.13
N VAL A 465 11.25 -0.78 0.64
CA VAL A 465 11.35 0.61 1.10
C VAL A 465 12.16 0.72 2.39
N GLU A 466 12.71 1.91 2.65
CA GLU A 466 13.35 2.25 3.92
C GLU A 466 12.53 3.36 4.61
N LEU A 467 11.72 2.98 5.61
CA LEU A 467 10.87 3.91 6.36
C LEU A 467 11.46 4.18 7.74
N ARG A 468 11.99 5.38 7.95
CA ARG A 468 12.75 5.77 9.15
C ARG A 468 12.56 7.24 9.49
N ASN A 469 12.76 7.55 10.77
CA ASN A 469 12.95 8.91 11.27
C ASN A 469 14.29 9.05 12.00
N SER A 470 14.59 10.24 12.51
CA SER A 470 15.80 10.50 13.30
C SER A 470 15.92 9.72 14.62
N GLU A 471 14.83 9.06 15.02
CA GLU A 471 14.71 8.26 16.23
C GLU A 471 14.76 6.75 15.95
N TYR A 472 15.27 6.37 14.77
CA TYR A 472 15.41 4.97 14.37
C TYR A 472 16.10 4.12 15.45
N GLY A 473 15.44 3.04 15.87
CA GLY A 473 15.92 2.14 16.93
C GLY A 473 15.75 2.67 18.36
N THR A 474 15.09 3.81 18.58
CA THR A 474 14.70 4.32 19.90
C THR A 474 13.23 4.05 20.20
N ASP A 475 12.72 4.54 21.33
CA ASP A 475 11.30 4.43 21.69
C ASP A 475 10.38 5.32 20.85
N TYR A 476 10.94 6.27 20.07
CA TYR A 476 10.21 7.17 19.16
C TYR A 476 10.39 6.78 17.69
N ASP A 477 10.85 5.56 17.43
CA ASP A 477 11.03 5.03 16.09
C ASP A 477 9.68 4.91 15.36
N GLU A 478 9.58 5.58 14.21
CA GLU A 478 8.40 5.54 13.34
C GLU A 478 8.63 4.58 12.16
N GLY A 479 8.31 4.99 10.92
CA GLY A 479 8.36 4.12 9.74
C GLY A 479 7.00 3.53 9.38
N TYR A 480 5.93 4.29 9.55
CA TYR A 480 4.55 3.83 9.50
C TYR A 480 4.09 3.50 8.08
N VAL A 481 3.29 2.43 7.96
CA VAL A 481 2.51 2.10 6.77
C VAL A 481 1.05 1.95 7.16
N PHE A 482 0.25 2.97 6.88
CA PHE A 482 -1.14 3.07 7.34
C PHE A 482 -2.09 3.11 6.16
N GLY A 483 -3.14 2.29 6.20
CA GLY A 483 -4.18 2.32 5.17
C GLY A 483 -5.07 3.55 5.31
N LEU A 484 -5.69 3.71 6.48
CA LEU A 484 -6.47 4.87 6.89
C LEU A 484 -5.88 5.45 8.17
N TRP A 485 -5.71 6.77 8.22
CA TRP A 485 -5.18 7.49 9.37
C TRP A 485 -6.07 8.68 9.74
N GLU A 486 -6.28 8.90 11.02
CA GLU A 486 -7.04 10.02 11.56
C GLU A 486 -6.09 10.95 12.32
N LYS A 487 -5.69 12.05 11.68
CA LYS A 487 -4.98 13.14 12.38
C LYS A 487 -5.94 14.08 13.11
N GLY A 488 -7.13 14.30 12.56
CA GLY A 488 -8.19 15.06 13.23
C GLY A 488 -9.62 14.74 12.78
N THR A 489 -9.81 14.21 11.57
CA THR A 489 -11.09 13.68 11.08
C THR A 489 -10.88 12.25 10.56
N PRO A 490 -11.77 11.29 10.85
CA PRO A 490 -11.61 9.92 10.38
C PRO A 490 -11.48 9.84 8.86
N ALA A 491 -10.44 9.16 8.37
CA ALA A 491 -10.35 8.81 6.95
C ALA A 491 -11.30 7.66 6.61
N THR A 492 -11.97 7.72 5.46
CA THR A 492 -12.94 6.71 5.01
C THR A 492 -12.62 6.18 3.62
N ALA A 493 -12.95 4.90 3.39
CA ALA A 493 -12.94 4.27 2.08
C ALA A 493 -14.21 3.41 1.91
N ASN A 494 -14.81 3.45 0.72
CA ASN A 494 -15.97 2.58 0.42
C ASN A 494 -15.55 1.19 -0.07
N GLY A 495 -14.32 1.03 -0.55
CA GLY A 495 -13.70 -0.24 -0.93
C GLY A 495 -12.74 -0.77 0.15
N PRO A 496 -12.22 -2.00 -0.04
CA PRO A 496 -11.29 -2.61 0.90
C PRO A 496 -9.99 -1.80 1.04
N VAL A 497 -9.39 -1.89 2.22
CA VAL A 497 -8.06 -1.36 2.53
C VAL A 497 -7.07 -2.52 2.46
N THR A 498 -6.09 -2.45 1.57
CA THR A 498 -5.09 -3.50 1.37
C THR A 498 -3.69 -2.93 1.54
N ILE A 499 -2.90 -3.54 2.41
CA ILE A 499 -1.48 -3.21 2.58
C ILE A 499 -0.64 -4.41 2.18
N ASN A 500 0.31 -4.23 1.27
CA ASN A 500 1.26 -5.25 0.84
C ASN A 500 2.66 -4.83 1.25
N ILE A 501 3.31 -5.64 2.08
CA ILE A 501 4.71 -5.48 2.49
C ILE A 501 5.53 -6.61 1.87
N ASN A 502 6.56 -6.25 1.11
CA ASN A 502 7.49 -7.19 0.49
C ASN A 502 8.94 -6.76 0.71
N GLY A 503 9.58 -7.31 1.74
CA GLY A 503 10.92 -6.87 2.16
C GLY A 503 10.95 -5.44 2.71
N GLY A 504 12.15 -4.86 2.78
CA GLY A 504 12.36 -3.49 3.28
C GLY A 504 12.44 -3.39 4.80
N ASP A 505 12.51 -2.14 5.28
CA ASP A 505 12.60 -1.79 6.70
C ASP A 505 11.46 -0.83 7.06
N VAL A 506 10.49 -1.32 7.83
CA VAL A 506 9.25 -0.61 8.19
C VAL A 506 8.99 -0.71 9.69
N GLY A 507 8.31 0.29 10.24
CA GLY A 507 7.91 0.34 11.64
C GLY A 507 6.61 -0.43 11.92
N LEU A 508 5.53 0.32 12.13
CA LEU A 508 4.19 -0.21 12.36
C LEU A 508 3.39 -0.28 11.05
N VAL A 509 2.79 -1.43 10.80
CA VAL A 509 1.86 -1.65 9.67
C VAL A 509 0.44 -1.75 10.21
N MET A 510 -0.44 -0.84 9.81
CA MET A 510 -1.79 -0.75 10.37
C MET A 510 -2.82 -0.51 9.27
N ALA A 511 -3.88 -1.33 9.21
CA ALA A 511 -4.93 -1.09 8.22
C ALA A 511 -5.70 0.20 8.52
N THR A 512 -5.98 0.45 9.80
CA THR A 512 -6.61 1.69 10.28
C THR A 512 -6.36 1.93 11.77
N ASP A 513 -6.22 3.19 12.15
CA ASP A 513 -6.19 3.66 13.53
C ASP A 513 -7.59 3.84 14.15
N GLN A 514 -8.63 3.52 13.40
CA GLN A 514 -10.01 3.54 13.86
C GLN A 514 -10.44 2.16 14.38
N THR A 515 -11.64 2.08 14.93
CA THR A 515 -12.21 0.83 15.47
C THR A 515 -12.83 -0.08 14.40
N THR A 516 -12.99 0.41 13.18
CA THR A 516 -13.59 -0.33 12.07
C THR A 516 -12.86 -0.05 10.77
N VAL A 517 -12.96 -1.00 9.84
CA VAL A 517 -12.33 -0.97 8.53
C VAL A 517 -13.32 -1.50 7.49
N PRO A 518 -13.21 -1.12 6.20
CA PRO A 518 -14.04 -1.68 5.15
C PRO A 518 -13.93 -3.20 5.04
N ALA A 519 -15.01 -3.87 4.66
CA ALA A 519 -15.03 -5.33 4.49
C ALA A 519 -14.06 -5.79 3.39
N GLY A 520 -13.44 -6.96 3.59
CA GLY A 520 -12.46 -7.52 2.65
C GLY A 520 -11.07 -6.89 2.73
N SER A 521 -10.81 -6.05 3.74
CA SER A 521 -9.49 -5.47 3.99
C SER A 521 -8.45 -6.51 4.40
N SER A 522 -7.19 -6.26 4.07
CA SER A 522 -6.09 -7.19 4.37
C SER A 522 -4.74 -6.51 4.57
N ILE A 523 -3.87 -7.17 5.33
CA ILE A 523 -2.44 -6.89 5.42
C ILE A 523 -1.71 -8.14 4.92
N ASN A 524 -0.93 -8.00 3.86
CA ASN A 524 -0.20 -9.07 3.20
C ASN A 524 1.30 -8.86 3.41
N VAL A 525 2.00 -9.86 3.93
CA VAL A 525 3.42 -9.80 4.26
C VAL A 525 4.16 -10.94 3.57
N THR A 526 5.18 -10.60 2.79
CA THR A 526 5.97 -11.52 1.96
C THR A 526 7.46 -11.18 2.00
N GLY A 527 8.31 -12.13 1.60
CA GLY A 527 9.75 -11.89 1.50
C GLY A 527 10.44 -11.86 2.87
N LYS A 528 11.34 -10.89 3.08
CA LYS A 528 12.14 -10.77 4.32
C LYS A 528 12.10 -9.35 4.91
N PRO A 529 10.91 -8.83 5.27
CA PRO A 529 10.81 -7.48 5.82
C PRO A 529 11.37 -7.43 7.24
N ASN A 530 12.01 -6.31 7.57
CA ASN A 530 12.27 -5.92 8.94
C ASN A 530 11.08 -5.10 9.44
N ILE A 531 10.18 -5.71 10.20
CA ILE A 531 9.03 -5.03 10.83
C ILE A 531 9.41 -4.72 12.27
N ARG A 532 9.66 -3.44 12.58
CA ARG A 532 10.24 -3.03 13.87
C ARG A 532 9.23 -2.96 15.02
N THR A 533 7.95 -2.77 14.70
CA THR A 533 6.90 -2.58 15.73
C THR A 533 5.84 -3.67 15.70
N GLY A 534 5.24 -3.98 14.54
CA GLY A 534 4.23 -5.04 14.43
C GLY A 534 3.19 -4.77 13.35
N ILE A 535 2.19 -5.66 13.28
CA ILE A 535 1.04 -5.54 12.39
C ILE A 535 -0.26 -5.47 13.18
N ARG A 536 -1.14 -4.53 12.84
CA ARG A 536 -2.42 -4.32 13.52
C ARG A 536 -3.56 -4.12 12.54
N GLY A 537 -4.67 -4.82 12.77
CA GLY A 537 -5.87 -4.62 11.96
C GLY A 537 -6.59 -3.29 12.27
N THR A 538 -6.96 -3.08 13.53
CA THR A 538 -7.73 -1.89 13.99
C THR A 538 -7.30 -1.45 15.40
N GLN A 539 -7.77 -0.29 15.84
CA GLN A 539 -7.64 0.19 17.23
C GLN A 539 -8.84 -0.17 18.12
N ALA A 540 -9.68 -1.13 17.73
CA ALA A 540 -10.76 -1.58 18.61
C ALA A 540 -10.20 -2.23 19.90
N SER A 541 -11.04 -2.32 20.94
CA SER A 541 -10.68 -2.94 22.21
C SER A 541 -11.07 -4.42 22.32
N SER A 542 -11.67 -4.99 21.28
CA SER A 542 -12.11 -6.39 21.27
C SER A 542 -12.05 -6.98 19.87
N TYR A 543 -11.87 -8.30 19.79
CA TYR A 543 -11.78 -9.03 18.52
C TYR A 543 -13.08 -8.92 17.70
N SER A 544 -12.96 -9.08 16.38
CA SER A 544 -14.09 -9.11 15.45
C SER A 544 -13.76 -9.91 14.20
N THR A 545 -14.74 -10.64 13.67
CA THR A 545 -14.62 -11.35 12.38
C THR A 545 -14.74 -10.43 11.17
N ALA A 546 -15.04 -9.14 11.39
CA ALA A 546 -15.10 -8.11 10.35
C ALA A 546 -13.78 -7.33 10.18
N PHE A 547 -12.77 -7.62 11.00
CA PHE A 547 -11.44 -7.01 10.90
C PHE A 547 -10.66 -7.48 9.66
N PRO A 548 -9.52 -6.85 9.34
CA PRO A 548 -8.69 -7.29 8.23
C PRO A 548 -8.16 -8.70 8.43
N VAL A 549 -7.88 -9.37 7.32
CA VAL A 549 -7.11 -10.63 7.31
C VAL A 549 -5.62 -10.30 7.24
N ALA A 550 -4.81 -10.96 8.06
CA ALA A 550 -3.36 -10.96 7.91
C ALA A 550 -2.92 -12.19 7.09
N ASN A 551 -2.36 -11.97 5.91
CA ASN A 551 -1.82 -13.05 5.07
C ASN A 551 -0.29 -12.96 5.08
N ILE A 552 0.36 -13.91 5.75
CA ILE A 552 1.80 -14.01 5.82
C ILE A 552 2.20 -15.22 4.96
N SER A 553 2.78 -14.97 3.80
CA SER A 553 3.02 -15.98 2.76
C SER A 553 4.42 -15.81 2.19
N ALA A 554 5.12 -16.92 1.94
CA ALA A 554 6.51 -16.94 1.46
C ALA A 554 7.39 -15.95 2.24
N CYS A 555 7.24 -15.95 3.57
CA CYS A 555 7.78 -14.93 4.46
C CYS A 555 8.77 -15.54 5.46
N GLU A 556 9.91 -14.87 5.65
CA GLU A 556 10.86 -15.13 6.72
C GLU A 556 11.10 -13.83 7.48
N ALA A 557 10.45 -13.69 8.64
CA ALA A 557 10.47 -12.46 9.42
C ALA A 557 10.18 -12.68 10.91
N THR A 558 10.66 -11.74 11.72
CA THR A 558 10.19 -11.54 13.09
C THR A 558 9.22 -10.37 13.10
N ILE A 559 8.02 -10.59 13.65
CA ILE A 559 6.94 -9.61 13.75
C ILE A 559 6.65 -9.40 15.23
N PRO A 560 6.99 -8.25 15.84
CA PRO A 560 6.91 -8.12 17.29
C PRO A 560 5.48 -8.27 17.85
N PHE A 561 4.45 -7.86 17.11
CA PHE A 561 3.10 -8.31 17.41
C PHE A 561 2.22 -8.49 16.18
N ILE A 562 1.25 -9.38 16.29
CA ILE A 562 0.10 -9.51 15.39
C ILE A 562 -1.15 -9.35 16.23
N LYS A 563 -2.00 -8.37 15.89
CA LYS A 563 -3.20 -8.08 16.70
C LYS A 563 -4.38 -7.65 15.85
N MET A 564 -5.57 -7.89 16.42
CA MET A 564 -6.83 -7.33 15.92
C MET A 564 -7.16 -7.78 14.49
N MET A 565 -6.86 -9.03 14.17
CA MET A 565 -7.15 -9.63 12.86
C MET A 565 -8.43 -10.48 12.91
N SER A 566 -9.16 -10.54 11.80
CA SER A 566 -10.26 -11.52 11.66
C SER A 566 -9.72 -12.93 11.42
N GLN A 567 -8.55 -13.03 10.82
CA GLN A 567 -7.85 -14.27 10.53
C GLN A 567 -6.36 -13.96 10.35
N VAL A 568 -5.50 -14.78 10.94
CA VAL A 568 -4.07 -14.82 10.64
C VAL A 568 -3.78 -16.08 9.83
N ASN A 569 -3.23 -15.93 8.63
CA ASN A 569 -2.82 -17.01 7.75
C ASN A 569 -1.30 -17.02 7.64
N VAL A 570 -0.67 -18.16 7.93
CA VAL A 570 0.76 -18.40 7.73
C VAL A 570 0.89 -19.52 6.70
N ALA A 571 1.38 -19.18 5.50
CA ALA A 571 1.27 -20.03 4.31
C ALA A 571 2.54 -20.02 3.46
N ASP A 572 2.56 -20.87 2.42
CA ASP A 572 3.60 -20.91 1.38
C ASP A 572 5.04 -21.01 1.94
N ASP A 573 5.31 -22.05 2.74
CA ASP A 573 6.63 -22.34 3.33
C ASP A 573 7.19 -21.19 4.20
N SER A 574 6.32 -20.41 4.84
CA SER A 574 6.74 -19.29 5.70
C SER A 574 7.42 -19.77 6.99
N ASN A 575 8.37 -18.97 7.50
CA ASN A 575 9.01 -19.16 8.80
C ASN A 575 8.97 -17.85 9.59
N VAL A 576 8.00 -17.75 10.50
CA VAL A 576 7.64 -16.49 11.15
C VAL A 576 7.77 -16.62 12.66
N ILE A 577 8.38 -15.63 13.28
CA ILE A 577 8.33 -15.43 14.73
C ILE A 577 7.37 -14.28 15.01
N ALA A 578 6.33 -14.52 15.81
CA ALA A 578 5.43 -13.47 16.31
C ALA A 578 5.56 -13.38 17.83
N HIS A 579 6.23 -12.33 18.34
CA HIS A 579 6.52 -12.26 19.78
C HIS A 579 5.24 -12.22 20.63
N ILE A 580 4.23 -11.48 20.17
CA ILE A 580 2.93 -11.36 20.82
C ILE A 580 1.81 -11.54 19.79
N MET A 581 0.81 -12.37 20.11
CA MET A 581 -0.42 -12.50 19.32
C MET A 581 -1.67 -12.39 20.20
N SER A 582 -2.57 -11.46 19.90
CA SER A 582 -3.72 -11.22 20.76
C SER A 582 -4.91 -10.63 20.02
N SER A 583 -6.11 -10.99 20.47
CA SER A 583 -7.37 -10.44 19.95
C SER A 583 -7.61 -10.76 18.47
N ASP A 584 -7.04 -11.88 18.02
CA ASP A 584 -7.26 -12.41 16.67
C ASP A 584 -8.43 -13.39 16.67
N ALA A 585 -9.32 -13.28 15.68
CA ALA A 585 -10.52 -14.11 15.60
C ALA A 585 -10.26 -15.50 14.99
N GLY A 586 -9.13 -15.73 14.33
CA GLY A 586 -8.79 -17.04 13.77
C GLY A 586 -7.31 -17.18 13.43
N LEU A 587 -6.83 -18.42 13.42
CA LEU A 587 -5.46 -18.79 13.06
C LEU A 587 -5.46 -19.97 12.09
N ASN A 588 -4.70 -19.87 11.01
CA ASN A 588 -4.48 -20.94 10.04
C ASN A 588 -3.00 -20.99 9.69
N ILE A 589 -2.40 -22.16 9.85
CA ILE A 589 -1.00 -22.42 9.51
C ILE A 589 -0.99 -23.58 8.54
N GLU A 590 -0.67 -23.29 7.28
CA GLU A 590 -0.65 -24.30 6.22
C GLU A 590 0.53 -25.25 6.37
N GLU A 591 0.45 -26.38 5.66
CA GLU A 591 1.53 -27.36 5.60
C GLU A 591 2.88 -26.69 5.27
N ASN A 592 3.96 -27.21 5.86
CA ASN A 592 5.35 -26.73 5.73
C ASN A 592 5.64 -25.34 6.30
N SER A 593 4.62 -24.55 6.66
CA SER A 593 4.82 -23.26 7.31
C SER A 593 5.06 -23.42 8.81
N VAL A 594 5.79 -22.47 9.39
CA VAL A 594 6.18 -22.44 10.80
C VAL A 594 5.81 -21.09 11.40
N LEU A 595 5.06 -21.13 12.49
CA LEU A 595 4.81 -20.01 13.39
C LEU A 595 5.42 -20.31 14.76
N THR A 596 6.32 -19.44 15.20
CA THR A 596 6.84 -19.44 16.57
C THR A 596 6.28 -18.24 17.32
N THR A 597 5.81 -18.44 18.55
CA THR A 597 5.46 -17.37 19.49
C THR A 597 6.29 -17.56 20.76
N ASP A 598 6.79 -16.50 21.40
CA ASP A 598 7.86 -16.66 22.42
C ASP A 598 7.87 -15.64 23.57
N GLU A 599 7.38 -14.41 23.40
CA GLU A 599 7.44 -13.38 24.45
C GLU A 599 6.11 -13.17 25.20
N GLY A 600 4.98 -13.61 24.65
CA GLY A 600 3.67 -13.36 25.24
C GLY A 600 2.67 -14.51 25.12
N GLN A 601 1.55 -14.35 25.84
CA GLN A 601 0.40 -15.23 25.70
C GLN A 601 -0.21 -15.10 24.31
N VAL A 602 -0.76 -16.20 23.79
CA VAL A 602 -1.46 -16.22 22.51
C VAL A 602 -2.94 -16.47 22.71
N TRP A 603 -3.77 -15.51 22.32
CA TRP A 603 -5.23 -15.60 22.44
C TRP A 603 -5.91 -15.58 21.07
N ILE A 604 -6.48 -16.71 20.69
CA ILE A 604 -7.30 -16.87 19.48
C ILE A 604 -8.76 -17.03 19.89
N TRP A 605 -9.61 -16.10 19.43
CA TRP A 605 -11.00 -16.02 19.87
C TRP A 605 -11.99 -16.88 19.05
N GLY A 606 -11.57 -17.34 17.88
CA GLY A 606 -12.28 -18.34 17.08
C GLY A 606 -11.45 -19.58 16.85
N ASP A 607 -11.46 -20.10 15.62
CA ASP A 607 -10.88 -21.39 15.29
C ASP A 607 -9.38 -21.29 15.01
N ALA A 608 -8.65 -22.34 15.37
CA ALA A 608 -7.25 -22.53 15.05
C ALA A 608 -7.06 -23.81 14.23
N VAL A 609 -6.44 -23.69 13.07
CA VAL A 609 -6.08 -24.81 12.17
C VAL A 609 -4.55 -24.83 12.02
N VAL A 610 -3.96 -25.98 12.35
CA VAL A 610 -2.51 -26.19 12.34
C VAL A 610 -2.20 -27.40 11.47
N ASP A 611 -1.93 -27.16 10.19
CA ASP A 611 -1.44 -28.17 9.24
C ASP A 611 0.08 -28.13 9.09
N GLY A 612 0.70 -26.98 9.39
CA GLY A 612 2.15 -26.79 9.55
C GLY A 612 2.62 -26.96 10.99
N THR A 613 3.53 -26.09 11.45
CA THR A 613 4.04 -26.09 12.84
C THR A 613 3.68 -24.79 13.55
N TRP A 614 3.06 -24.91 14.72
CA TRP A 614 2.92 -23.84 15.71
C TRP A 614 3.71 -24.22 16.96
N GLU A 615 4.74 -23.46 17.31
CA GLU A 615 5.44 -23.59 18.59
C GLU A 615 5.27 -22.33 19.45
N GLN A 616 4.59 -22.48 20.59
CA GLN A 616 4.58 -21.48 21.66
C GLN A 616 5.69 -21.79 22.66
N GLN A 617 6.71 -20.94 22.69
CA GLN A 617 7.87 -21.03 23.58
C GLN A 617 7.66 -20.30 24.91
N TYR A 618 6.76 -19.29 24.95
CA TYR A 618 6.47 -18.57 26.18
C TYR A 618 5.92 -19.51 27.25
N ARG A 619 6.49 -19.42 28.46
CA ARG A 619 6.06 -20.18 29.64
C ARG A 619 6.07 -19.25 30.85
N GLN A 620 4.90 -18.80 31.25
CA GLN A 620 4.79 -18.08 32.51
C GLN A 620 4.73 -18.99 33.75
N VAL A 621 4.95 -18.40 34.92
CA VAL A 621 4.91 -19.09 36.24
C VAL A 621 3.58 -18.89 37.00
N ALA A 622 2.62 -18.16 36.43
CA ALA A 622 1.34 -17.81 37.08
C ALA A 622 0.12 -18.48 36.44
N ASN A 623 -1.07 -18.38 37.05
CA ASN A 623 -2.31 -19.08 36.70
C ASN A 623 -3.04 -18.61 35.42
N TYR A 624 -2.37 -17.95 34.47
CA TYR A 624 -2.94 -17.67 33.14
C TYR A 624 -2.44 -18.66 32.08
N ASN A 625 -3.21 -18.80 31.00
CA ASN A 625 -2.90 -19.74 29.92
C ASN A 625 -1.93 -19.08 28.93
N ASP A 626 -0.86 -19.79 28.55
CA ASP A 626 0.09 -19.35 27.52
C ASP A 626 -0.49 -19.48 26.11
N ILE A 627 -1.34 -20.49 25.90
CA ILE A 627 -2.25 -20.59 24.75
C ILE A 627 -3.70 -20.60 25.23
N PHE A 628 -4.52 -19.74 24.63
CA PHE A 628 -5.97 -19.78 24.74
C PHE A 628 -6.60 -19.81 23.34
N VAL A 629 -7.44 -20.82 23.08
CA VAL A 629 -8.26 -20.90 21.86
C VAL A 629 -9.72 -21.07 22.27
N SER A 630 -10.57 -20.12 21.91
CA SER A 630 -11.99 -20.15 22.26
C SER A 630 -12.82 -21.05 21.33
N GLY A 631 -12.48 -21.08 20.04
CA GLY A 631 -13.12 -21.93 19.03
C GLY A 631 -12.51 -23.33 18.94
N LYS A 632 -12.74 -24.00 17.81
CA LYS A 632 -12.24 -25.34 17.51
C LYS A 632 -10.72 -25.28 17.29
N THR A 633 -9.99 -26.24 17.86
CA THR A 633 -8.59 -26.49 17.51
C THR A 633 -8.50 -27.71 16.60
N THR A 634 -7.89 -27.57 15.44
CA THR A 634 -7.64 -28.67 14.49
C THR A 634 -6.14 -28.77 14.25
N VAL A 635 -5.56 -29.95 14.52
CA VAL A 635 -4.18 -30.29 14.17
C VAL A 635 -4.25 -31.36 13.08
N GLY A 636 -3.87 -31.00 11.85
CA GLY A 636 -3.95 -31.92 10.71
C GLY A 636 -2.88 -33.01 10.77
N PRO A 637 -2.89 -33.99 9.84
CA PRO A 637 -2.01 -35.16 9.89
C PRO A 637 -0.50 -34.86 9.88
N LYS A 638 -0.09 -33.73 9.31
CA LYS A 638 1.29 -33.22 9.32
C LYS A 638 1.48 -32.06 10.30
N GLY A 639 0.37 -31.62 10.90
CA GLY A 639 0.29 -30.53 11.84
C GLY A 639 1.04 -30.84 13.13
N ARG A 640 1.68 -29.81 13.68
CA ARG A 640 2.44 -29.88 14.92
C ARG A 640 2.09 -28.69 15.79
N LEU A 641 1.39 -28.93 16.90
CA LEU A 641 1.12 -27.92 17.92
C LEU A 641 1.99 -28.20 19.14
N ILE A 642 2.97 -27.34 19.39
CA ILE A 642 3.87 -27.41 20.53
C ILE A 642 3.55 -26.24 21.45
N ASN A 643 3.25 -26.52 22.72
CA ASN A 643 3.14 -25.51 23.75
C ASN A 643 4.08 -25.84 24.91
N GLN A 644 5.02 -24.95 25.17
CA GLN A 644 5.93 -25.07 26.30
C GLN A 644 5.24 -24.77 27.64
N GLY A 645 4.15 -23.99 27.63
CA GLY A 645 3.43 -23.54 28.81
C GLY A 645 2.05 -24.18 29.04
N LEU A 646 1.18 -23.46 29.75
CA LEU A 646 -0.20 -23.83 30.05
C LEU A 646 -1.09 -23.67 28.82
N SER A 647 -1.98 -24.65 28.59
CA SER A 647 -2.92 -24.63 27.46
C SER A 647 -4.37 -24.58 27.93
N ASN A 648 -5.20 -23.79 27.26
CA ASN A 648 -6.66 -23.81 27.42
C ASN A 648 -7.36 -23.76 26.06
N LEU A 649 -7.73 -24.94 25.58
CA LEU A 649 -8.43 -25.15 24.32
C LEU A 649 -9.91 -25.36 24.66
N LYS A 650 -10.71 -24.32 24.48
CA LYS A 650 -12.09 -24.28 24.97
C LYS A 650 -13.05 -25.04 24.06
N GLY A 651 -12.92 -24.89 22.75
CA GLY A 651 -13.74 -25.62 21.78
C GLY A 651 -13.32 -27.07 21.63
N ASN A 652 -13.90 -27.74 20.64
CA ASN A 652 -13.54 -29.11 20.32
C ASN A 652 -12.10 -29.18 19.77
N VAL A 653 -11.41 -30.26 20.10
CA VAL A 653 -10.05 -30.54 19.61
C VAL A 653 -10.11 -31.73 18.68
N SER A 654 -9.73 -31.52 17.43
CA SER A 654 -9.50 -32.57 16.44
C SER A 654 -8.00 -32.69 16.23
N ASN A 655 -7.40 -33.82 16.54
CA ASN A 655 -5.97 -34.03 16.38
C ASN A 655 -5.72 -35.28 15.54
N ASP A 656 -5.13 -35.10 14.36
CA ASP A 656 -4.63 -36.19 13.51
C ASP A 656 -3.10 -36.15 13.36
N GLY A 657 -2.45 -35.10 13.89
CA GLY A 657 -1.01 -34.88 13.84
C GLY A 657 -0.33 -35.07 15.18
N MET A 658 0.54 -34.13 15.55
CA MET A 658 1.29 -34.17 16.80
C MET A 658 0.97 -32.96 17.68
N MET A 659 0.61 -33.22 18.94
CA MET A 659 0.55 -32.20 19.98
C MET A 659 1.62 -32.47 21.04
N ALA A 660 2.43 -31.47 21.37
CA ALA A 660 3.34 -31.51 22.51
C ALA A 660 2.89 -30.48 23.56
N LEU A 661 2.38 -30.95 24.69
CA LEU A 661 1.81 -30.12 25.75
C LEU A 661 2.69 -30.23 26.98
N MET A 662 3.64 -29.30 27.10
CA MET A 662 4.73 -29.39 28.08
C MET A 662 4.40 -28.75 29.42
N GLY A 663 3.35 -27.93 29.48
CA GLY A 663 2.67 -27.55 30.72
C GLY A 663 1.28 -28.19 30.81
N PRO A 664 0.62 -28.12 31.98
CA PRO A 664 -0.76 -28.57 32.14
C PRO A 664 -1.70 -28.01 31.07
N ALA A 665 -2.47 -28.90 30.45
CA ALA A 665 -3.38 -28.56 29.37
C ALA A 665 -4.84 -28.87 29.74
N LEU A 666 -5.70 -27.88 29.52
CA LEU A 666 -7.14 -27.99 29.68
C LEU A 666 -7.81 -27.96 28.30
N LEU A 667 -8.41 -29.09 27.92
CA LEU A 667 -9.22 -29.25 26.72
C LEU A 667 -10.68 -29.33 27.17
N GLN A 668 -11.50 -28.33 26.84
CA GLN A 668 -12.85 -28.24 27.43
C GLN A 668 -13.94 -28.87 26.56
N GLY A 669 -13.78 -28.86 25.24
CA GLY A 669 -14.66 -29.54 24.30
C GLY A 669 -14.32 -31.02 24.12
N ASP A 670 -14.96 -31.64 23.14
CA ASP A 670 -14.69 -33.03 22.75
C ASP A 670 -13.29 -33.15 22.15
N TYR A 671 -12.63 -34.28 22.41
CA TYR A 671 -11.33 -34.62 21.83
C TYR A 671 -11.50 -35.80 20.88
N VAL A 672 -11.19 -35.58 19.61
CA VAL A 672 -11.31 -36.60 18.55
C VAL A 672 -9.95 -36.78 17.90
N SER A 673 -9.56 -38.05 17.70
CA SER A 673 -8.26 -38.38 17.12
C SER A 673 -8.32 -39.49 16.06
N GLY A 674 -7.71 -39.25 14.90
CA GLY A 674 -7.58 -40.18 13.78
C GLY A 674 -6.23 -40.91 13.69
N ASN A 675 -5.59 -41.22 14.83
CA ASN A 675 -4.21 -41.71 15.02
C ASN A 675 -3.15 -40.63 15.31
N ALA A 676 -3.49 -39.63 16.11
CA ALA A 676 -2.53 -38.61 16.53
C ALA A 676 -1.46 -39.09 17.50
N GLU A 677 -0.39 -38.31 17.59
CA GLU A 677 0.61 -38.35 18.64
C GLU A 677 0.35 -37.24 19.68
N LEU A 678 0.42 -37.59 20.95
CA LEU A 678 0.41 -36.67 22.09
C LEU A 678 1.69 -36.85 22.90
N ARG A 679 2.51 -35.80 22.99
CA ARG A 679 3.73 -35.78 23.79
C ARG A 679 3.51 -35.03 25.09
N LEU A 680 3.77 -35.69 26.21
CA LEU A 680 3.57 -35.17 27.56
C LEU A 680 4.87 -35.26 28.37
N PRO A 681 5.19 -34.27 29.22
CA PRO A 681 6.39 -34.28 30.02
C PRO A 681 6.33 -35.44 31.03
N ALA A 682 7.43 -36.16 31.20
CA ALA A 682 7.53 -37.15 32.28
C ALA A 682 7.28 -36.47 33.64
N VAL A 683 6.30 -36.98 34.39
CA VAL A 683 5.85 -36.31 35.61
C VAL A 683 6.94 -36.33 36.70
N ALA A 684 7.19 -35.17 37.29
CA ALA A 684 8.09 -35.03 38.43
C ALA A 684 7.39 -35.48 39.71
N ASP A 685 6.24 -34.85 39.99
CA ASP A 685 5.30 -35.20 41.05
C ASP A 685 4.04 -35.80 40.42
N ASN A 686 3.64 -36.96 40.91
CA ASN A 686 2.50 -37.68 40.34
C ASN A 686 1.18 -37.07 40.82
N TYR A 687 0.19 -37.01 39.92
CA TYR A 687 -1.16 -36.63 40.29
C TYR A 687 -1.78 -37.69 41.21
N ASP A 688 -2.28 -37.30 42.38
CA ASP A 688 -2.96 -38.20 43.33
C ASP A 688 -4.37 -37.74 43.72
N GLY A 689 -4.85 -36.66 43.08
CA GLY A 689 -6.17 -36.11 43.32
C GLY A 689 -6.31 -35.24 44.57
N THR A 690 -5.21 -34.97 45.28
CA THR A 690 -5.18 -34.06 46.43
C THR A 690 -4.55 -32.72 46.06
N ASP A 691 -4.80 -31.69 46.89
CA ASP A 691 -4.20 -30.36 46.69
C ASP A 691 -2.67 -30.36 46.86
N ASP A 692 -2.12 -31.35 47.57
CA ASP A 692 -0.68 -31.53 47.80
C ASP A 692 -0.01 -32.40 46.72
N GLY A 693 -0.81 -32.99 45.80
CA GLY A 693 -0.34 -33.84 44.71
C GLY A 693 0.18 -33.07 43.49
N GLY A 694 0.81 -33.77 42.56
CA GLY A 694 1.23 -33.18 41.27
C GLY A 694 0.04 -32.78 40.40
N LEU A 695 0.23 -31.84 39.47
CA LEU A 695 -0.79 -31.50 38.48
C LEU A 695 -0.87 -32.57 37.40
N ILE A 696 -2.09 -32.92 36.98
CA ILE A 696 -2.27 -33.80 35.83
C ILE A 696 -1.81 -33.07 34.55
N PRO A 697 -1.01 -33.71 33.67
CA PRO A 697 -0.58 -33.11 32.41
C PRO A 697 -1.73 -32.68 31.49
N VAL A 698 -2.77 -33.51 31.33
CA VAL A 698 -3.93 -33.17 30.48
C VAL A 698 -5.25 -33.45 31.19
N THR A 699 -6.16 -32.48 31.14
CA THR A 699 -7.57 -32.65 31.50
C THR A 699 -8.45 -32.38 30.29
N ILE A 700 -9.28 -33.36 29.93
CA ILE A 700 -10.28 -33.28 28.87
C ILE A 700 -11.67 -33.30 29.52
N LYS A 701 -12.42 -32.19 29.39
CA LYS A 701 -13.79 -32.09 29.94
C LYS A 701 -14.85 -32.61 28.98
N GLY A 702 -14.60 -32.66 27.68
CA GLY A 702 -15.50 -33.28 26.70
C GLY A 702 -15.26 -34.78 26.56
N ILE A 703 -15.97 -35.38 25.61
CA ILE A 703 -15.87 -36.80 25.30
C ILE A 703 -14.61 -37.03 24.45
N SER A 704 -13.79 -38.00 24.83
CA SER A 704 -12.63 -38.42 24.05
C SER A 704 -12.98 -39.62 23.18
N SER A 705 -12.58 -39.62 21.90
CA SER A 705 -12.81 -40.73 20.97
C SER A 705 -11.66 -40.89 19.95
N GLY A 706 -11.62 -42.05 19.29
CA GLY A 706 -10.55 -42.38 18.34
C GLY A 706 -9.36 -43.07 19.01
N THR A 707 -8.15 -42.85 18.50
CA THR A 707 -6.92 -43.46 19.04
C THR A 707 -5.76 -42.48 19.02
N THR A 708 -5.14 -42.24 20.16
CA THR A 708 -3.98 -41.36 20.33
C THR A 708 -2.81 -42.11 20.95
N ILE A 709 -1.66 -42.04 20.30
CA ILE A 709 -0.39 -42.54 20.84
C ILE A 709 0.16 -41.48 21.80
N VAL A 710 0.28 -41.84 23.07
CA VAL A 710 0.80 -40.98 24.12
C VAL A 710 2.27 -41.34 24.38
N ASN A 711 3.15 -40.40 24.10
CA ASN A 711 4.58 -40.49 24.38
C ASN A 711 4.94 -39.59 25.54
N THR A 712 5.71 -40.12 26.49
CA THR A 712 6.34 -39.32 27.54
C THR A 712 7.71 -38.84 27.10
N VAL A 713 8.02 -37.59 27.40
CA VAL A 713 9.21 -36.88 26.93
C VAL A 713 9.96 -36.22 28.08
N ASN A 714 11.20 -35.82 27.83
CA ASN A 714 11.97 -35.00 28.75
C ASN A 714 11.20 -33.69 29.03
N PRO A 715 10.93 -33.32 30.31
CA PRO A 715 10.21 -32.10 30.65
C PRO A 715 10.82 -30.80 30.11
N SER A 716 12.11 -30.83 29.75
CA SER A 716 12.84 -29.71 29.16
C SER A 716 13.02 -29.82 27.64
N ASN A 717 12.63 -30.94 27.02
CA ASN A 717 12.76 -31.14 25.58
C ASN A 717 11.69 -32.11 25.05
N TRP A 718 10.70 -31.59 24.33
CA TRP A 718 9.61 -32.39 23.77
C TRP A 718 10.06 -33.34 22.64
N GLU A 719 11.26 -33.19 22.11
CA GLU A 719 11.83 -34.11 21.11
C GLU A 719 12.37 -35.40 21.72
N GLU A 720 12.81 -35.33 22.97
CA GLU A 720 13.49 -36.44 23.63
C GLU A 720 12.49 -37.34 24.36
N LEU A 721 12.23 -38.53 23.81
CA LEU A 721 11.42 -39.53 24.50
C LEU A 721 12.09 -39.95 25.82
N GLN A 722 11.31 -40.00 26.89
CA GLN A 722 11.76 -40.43 28.21
C GLN A 722 10.80 -41.47 28.76
N CYS A 723 11.31 -42.64 29.18
CA CYS A 723 10.51 -43.68 29.83
C CYS A 723 9.69 -43.09 30.99
N PRO A 724 8.37 -43.31 31.06
CA PRO A 724 7.59 -42.97 32.25
C PRO A 724 7.93 -43.91 33.41
N LYS A 725 7.45 -43.60 34.62
CA LYS A 725 7.51 -44.53 35.75
C LYS A 725 6.18 -45.28 35.91
N LEU A 726 6.27 -46.47 36.50
CA LEU A 726 5.08 -47.25 36.85
C LEU A 726 4.27 -46.51 37.91
N GLY A 727 2.97 -46.31 37.66
CA GLY A 727 2.06 -45.59 38.54
C GLY A 727 1.83 -44.12 38.17
N ASP A 728 2.57 -43.58 37.19
CA ASP A 728 2.42 -42.20 36.74
C ASP A 728 1.05 -41.98 36.06
N ASN A 729 0.39 -40.86 36.38
CA ASN A 729 -0.92 -40.47 35.87
C ASN A 729 -0.78 -39.30 34.88
N TYR A 730 -1.38 -39.40 33.70
CA TYR A 730 -1.16 -38.43 32.61
C TYR A 730 -2.40 -37.70 32.11
N ILE A 731 -3.56 -38.37 32.08
CA ILE A 731 -4.76 -37.84 31.42
C ILE A 731 -5.97 -38.05 32.33
N LEU A 732 -6.81 -37.01 32.47
CA LEU A 732 -8.19 -37.12 32.93
C LEU A 732 -9.13 -36.88 31.74
N SER A 733 -10.14 -37.73 31.56
CA SER A 733 -11.19 -37.55 30.52
C SER A 733 -12.57 -37.86 31.06
N LYS A 734 -13.59 -37.11 30.62
CA LYS A 734 -14.99 -37.24 31.09
C LYS A 734 -15.57 -38.65 30.92
N LYS A 735 -16.32 -39.11 31.92
CA LYS A 735 -17.24 -40.26 31.86
C LYS A 735 -18.58 -39.81 31.25
N ILE A 736 -19.25 -40.69 30.52
CA ILE A 736 -20.66 -40.48 30.14
C ILE A 736 -21.53 -41.32 31.07
N ASP A 737 -22.56 -40.71 31.65
CA ASP A 737 -23.57 -41.44 32.41
C ASP A 737 -24.54 -42.10 31.43
N ALA A 738 -24.63 -43.42 31.47
CA ALA A 738 -25.67 -44.14 30.74
C ALA A 738 -27.05 -43.72 31.28
N ALA A 739 -28.01 -43.46 30.38
CA ALA A 739 -29.41 -43.38 30.76
C ALA A 739 -29.80 -44.67 31.54
N GLU A 740 -30.62 -44.53 32.58
CA GLU A 740 -30.92 -45.50 33.68
C GLU A 740 -31.38 -46.93 33.29
N THR A 741 -31.28 -47.39 32.04
CA THR A 741 -31.89 -48.65 31.58
C THR A 741 -30.96 -49.66 30.90
N ALA A 742 -29.64 -49.49 30.89
CA ALA A 742 -28.70 -50.51 30.39
C ALA A 742 -27.72 -50.99 31.47
N SER A 743 -27.64 -52.31 31.64
CA SER A 743 -26.78 -53.00 32.61
C SER A 743 -25.29 -52.92 32.24
N GLU A 744 -24.47 -52.51 33.21
CA GLU A 744 -23.04 -52.80 33.34
C GLU A 744 -22.18 -52.73 32.06
N ALA A 745 -21.96 -51.52 31.55
CA ALA A 745 -20.76 -51.17 30.80
C ALA A 745 -20.43 -49.69 31.02
N ALA A 746 -19.18 -49.37 31.35
CA ALA A 746 -18.73 -47.99 31.51
C ALA A 746 -18.66 -47.29 30.14
N GLU A 747 -19.58 -46.38 29.84
CA GLU A 747 -19.68 -45.67 28.55
C GLU A 747 -18.90 -44.33 28.51
N GLY A 748 -17.79 -44.21 29.23
CA GLY A 748 -16.81 -43.16 28.94
C GLY A 748 -15.85 -43.58 27.81
N PRO A 749 -14.83 -42.77 27.47
CA PRO A 749 -13.84 -43.11 26.44
C PRO A 749 -13.29 -44.53 26.63
N ASP A 750 -13.19 -45.27 25.53
CA ASP A 750 -12.67 -46.63 25.52
C ASP A 750 -11.24 -46.68 26.07
N GLN A 751 -10.87 -47.82 26.64
CA GLN A 751 -9.50 -48.08 27.11
C GLN A 751 -8.46 -47.83 26.00
N GLY A 752 -8.82 -48.08 24.73
CA GLY A 752 -7.95 -47.90 23.56
C GLY A 752 -7.81 -46.46 23.07
N VAL A 753 -8.52 -45.48 23.63
CA VAL A 753 -8.43 -44.09 23.18
C VAL A 753 -7.04 -43.49 23.39
N PHE A 754 -6.39 -43.83 24.51
CA PHE A 754 -5.02 -43.40 24.81
C PHE A 754 -4.11 -44.61 24.99
N VAL A 755 -3.11 -44.74 24.12
CA VAL A 755 -2.20 -45.88 24.07
C VAL A 755 -0.77 -45.42 24.34
N LEU A 756 -0.03 -46.11 25.20
CA LEU A 756 1.36 -45.76 25.50
C LEU A 756 2.28 -46.04 24.30
N GLY A 757 3.03 -45.05 23.84
CA GLY A 757 3.92 -45.13 22.68
C GLY A 757 5.39 -45.41 23.00
N ASN A 758 5.86 -45.12 24.22
CA ASN A 758 7.26 -45.28 24.60
C ASN A 758 7.74 -46.75 24.48
N SER A 759 8.65 -47.02 23.55
CA SER A 759 9.14 -48.39 23.25
C SER A 759 9.85 -49.06 24.44
N ASP A 760 10.54 -48.28 25.25
CA ASP A 760 11.24 -48.72 26.48
C ASP A 760 10.29 -49.04 27.65
N ALA A 761 9.04 -48.55 27.60
CA ALA A 761 7.98 -48.89 28.54
C ALA A 761 7.14 -50.06 28.03
N THR A 762 6.74 -50.03 26.76
CA THR A 762 5.96 -51.11 26.15
C THR A 762 6.73 -52.43 26.11
N SER A 763 8.06 -52.40 25.91
CA SER A 763 8.93 -53.58 26.04
C SER A 763 9.00 -54.18 27.45
N LYS A 764 8.65 -53.40 28.49
CA LYS A 764 8.51 -53.87 29.88
C LYS A 764 7.10 -54.43 30.17
N GLY A 765 6.22 -54.45 29.17
CA GLY A 765 4.80 -54.79 29.33
C GLY A 765 4.03 -53.72 30.10
N TRP A 766 4.39 -52.44 29.91
CA TRP A 766 3.66 -51.32 30.47
C TRP A 766 2.71 -50.72 29.42
N TYR A 767 1.58 -50.20 29.89
CA TYR A 767 0.56 -49.55 29.08
C TYR A 767 -0.16 -48.48 29.90
N LEU A 768 -0.92 -47.60 29.25
CA LEU A 768 -1.81 -46.65 29.93
C LEU A 768 -3.13 -47.36 30.27
N LYS A 769 -3.38 -47.60 31.55
CA LYS A 769 -4.60 -48.23 32.06
C LYS A 769 -5.62 -47.17 32.45
N ARG A 770 -6.85 -47.35 31.96
CA ARG A 770 -8.03 -46.59 32.39
C ARG A 770 -8.43 -47.01 33.79
N LEU A 771 -8.49 -46.04 34.70
CA LEU A 771 -8.86 -46.18 36.11
C LEU A 771 -9.87 -45.10 36.50
N GLU A 772 -10.48 -45.26 37.66
CA GLU A 772 -11.17 -44.17 38.35
C GLU A 772 -10.18 -43.05 38.68
N ASP A 773 -10.67 -41.81 38.72
CA ASP A 773 -9.88 -40.66 39.14
C ASP A 773 -9.37 -40.84 40.58
N ALA A 774 -8.09 -40.52 40.80
CA ALA A 774 -7.45 -40.59 42.11
C ALA A 774 -8.11 -39.64 43.13
N ALA A 775 -8.73 -38.55 42.66
CA ALA A 775 -9.52 -37.64 43.49
C ALA A 775 -10.89 -38.22 43.95
N GLY A 776 -11.23 -39.45 43.54
CA GLY A 776 -12.52 -40.08 43.79
C GLY A 776 -13.44 -39.97 42.59
N ASP A 777 -14.76 -40.01 42.80
CA ASP A 777 -15.71 -39.93 41.70
C ASP A 777 -15.92 -38.48 41.23
N THR A 778 -15.08 -38.05 40.29
CA THR A 778 -15.13 -36.72 39.68
C THR A 778 -15.90 -36.67 38.36
N GLY A 779 -16.55 -37.78 38.00
CA GLY A 779 -17.12 -37.94 36.66
C GLY A 779 -16.05 -38.06 35.56
N LYS A 780 -14.80 -38.44 35.90
CA LYS A 780 -13.70 -38.62 34.94
C LYS A 780 -13.00 -39.97 35.13
N PHE A 781 -12.51 -40.53 34.03
CA PHE A 781 -11.51 -41.59 34.04
C PHE A 781 -10.11 -41.00 34.01
N MET A 782 -9.15 -41.75 34.57
CA MET A 782 -7.73 -41.43 34.61
C MET A 782 -6.92 -42.48 33.84
N TRP A 783 -5.89 -42.06 33.12
CA TRP A 783 -4.93 -42.97 32.48
C TRP A 783 -3.62 -42.99 33.26
N GLN A 784 -3.33 -44.17 33.82
CA GLN A 784 -2.14 -44.45 34.62
C GLN A 784 -1.21 -45.43 33.91
N VAL A 785 0.10 -45.22 33.98
CA VAL A 785 1.08 -46.22 33.55
C VAL A 785 1.03 -47.44 34.46
N ALA A 786 0.60 -48.58 33.92
CA ALA A 786 0.41 -49.81 34.67
C ALA A 786 1.10 -51.00 33.98
N LYS A 787 1.32 -52.07 34.75
CA LYS A 787 1.85 -53.34 34.25
C LYS A 787 0.71 -54.26 33.85
N GLY A 788 0.80 -54.88 32.69
CA GLY A 788 -0.18 -55.87 32.24
C GLY A 788 -0.08 -56.13 30.74
N THR A 789 -0.91 -57.03 30.24
CA THR A 789 -1.07 -57.20 28.79
C THR A 789 -1.96 -56.06 28.26
N PRO A 790 -1.48 -55.22 27.32
CA PRO A 790 -2.36 -54.29 26.62
C PRO A 790 -3.46 -55.10 25.96
N LEU A 791 -4.73 -54.69 26.12
CA LEU A 791 -5.79 -55.19 25.25
C LEU A 791 -5.48 -54.64 23.86
N THR A 792 -5.26 -55.54 22.90
CA THR A 792 -5.04 -55.18 21.50
C THR A 792 -6.19 -54.28 21.05
N PRO A 793 -5.93 -53.13 20.40
CA PRO A 793 -6.96 -52.44 19.64
C PRO A 793 -7.59 -53.45 18.67
N GLU A 794 -8.90 -53.53 18.60
CA GLU A 794 -9.52 -54.25 17.49
C GLU A 794 -8.98 -53.64 16.19
N PRO A 795 -8.56 -54.46 15.21
CA PRO A 795 -8.07 -53.93 13.95
C PRO A 795 -9.16 -53.05 13.33
N PRO A 796 -8.81 -51.95 12.64
CA PRO A 796 -9.79 -51.17 11.90
C PRO A 796 -10.56 -52.13 10.99
N VAL A 797 -11.88 -52.03 10.99
CA VAL A 797 -12.73 -52.79 10.07
C VAL A 797 -12.20 -52.51 8.67
N THR A 798 -11.54 -53.51 8.09
CA THR A 798 -11.17 -53.48 6.69
C THR A 798 -12.49 -53.48 5.94
N PRO A 799 -12.81 -52.48 5.08
CA PRO A 799 -13.95 -52.64 4.20
C PRO A 799 -13.70 -53.92 3.39
N GLU A 800 -14.65 -54.84 3.42
CA GLU A 800 -14.57 -56.05 2.61
C GLU A 800 -14.23 -55.64 1.16
N PRO A 801 -13.33 -56.36 0.47
CA PRO A 801 -13.10 -56.12 -0.94
C PRO A 801 -14.45 -56.24 -1.64
N SER A 802 -14.88 -55.16 -2.27
CA SER A 802 -16.06 -55.14 -3.11
C SER A 802 -15.90 -56.23 -4.17
N VAL A 803 -16.71 -57.28 -4.05
CA VAL A 803 -16.90 -58.22 -5.15
C VAL A 803 -17.43 -57.40 -6.32
N PRO A 804 -16.73 -57.36 -7.48
CA PRO A 804 -17.27 -56.67 -8.64
C PRO A 804 -18.61 -57.32 -8.99
N PRO A 805 -19.69 -56.55 -9.18
CA PRO A 805 -20.97 -57.13 -9.55
C PRO A 805 -20.80 -57.83 -10.90
N VAL A 806 -21.31 -59.06 -10.97
CA VAL A 806 -21.50 -59.80 -12.22
C VAL A 806 -22.29 -58.88 -13.17
N PRO A 807 -21.84 -58.65 -14.41
CA PRO A 807 -22.57 -57.80 -15.33
C PRO A 807 -23.92 -58.44 -15.68
N GLU A 808 -25.01 -57.78 -15.28
CA GLU A 808 -26.35 -58.10 -15.76
C GLU A 808 -26.48 -57.75 -17.26
N PRO A 809 -27.26 -58.52 -18.03
CA PRO A 809 -27.42 -58.28 -19.46
C PRO A 809 -28.16 -56.96 -19.71
N PRO A 810 -27.87 -56.26 -20.83
CA PRO A 810 -28.39 -54.91 -21.06
C PRO A 810 -29.91 -54.94 -21.25
N ALA A 811 -30.61 -54.16 -20.43
CA ALA A 811 -32.03 -53.87 -20.59
C ALA A 811 -32.22 -52.67 -21.54
N THR A 812 -33.21 -52.82 -22.42
CA THR A 812 -33.70 -51.89 -23.44
C THR A 812 -34.09 -50.52 -22.86
N PRO A 813 -33.81 -49.39 -23.55
CA PRO A 813 -34.07 -48.06 -23.00
C PRO A 813 -35.55 -47.66 -23.06
N GLU A 814 -36.10 -47.18 -21.94
CA GLU A 814 -37.38 -46.47 -21.85
C GLU A 814 -37.17 -44.94 -21.72
N PRO A 815 -38.15 -44.12 -22.17
CA PRO A 815 -37.98 -42.69 -22.43
C PRO A 815 -38.10 -41.81 -21.17
N PRO A 816 -37.62 -40.55 -21.22
CA PRO A 816 -37.47 -39.69 -20.04
C PRO A 816 -38.81 -39.12 -19.54
N ALA A 817 -38.97 -39.09 -18.21
CA ALA A 817 -40.09 -38.46 -17.52
C ALA A 817 -39.80 -36.99 -17.16
N THR A 818 -40.79 -36.15 -17.40
CA THR A 818 -40.87 -34.70 -17.12
C THR A 818 -41.20 -34.44 -15.63
N PRO A 819 -40.73 -33.33 -15.02
CA PRO A 819 -40.75 -33.10 -13.56
C PRO A 819 -42.13 -32.70 -12.98
N GLU A 820 -42.38 -33.09 -11.73
CA GLU A 820 -43.56 -32.70 -10.94
C GLU A 820 -43.39 -31.33 -10.23
N PRO A 821 -44.47 -30.55 -10.02
CA PRO A 821 -44.47 -29.24 -9.35
C PRO A 821 -44.86 -29.29 -7.86
N PRO A 822 -44.71 -28.20 -7.08
CA PRO A 822 -44.86 -28.20 -5.62
C PRO A 822 -46.31 -28.16 -5.14
N GLU A 823 -46.59 -28.85 -4.01
CA GLU A 823 -47.89 -28.85 -3.34
C GLU A 823 -48.18 -27.50 -2.64
N SER A 824 -49.39 -26.97 -2.90
CA SER A 824 -50.02 -25.90 -2.12
C SER A 824 -51.40 -26.39 -1.68
N THR A 825 -51.67 -26.34 -0.37
CA THR A 825 -52.99 -26.59 0.22
C THR A 825 -53.92 -25.39 0.03
N ALA A 826 -54.99 -25.55 -0.76
CA ALA A 826 -56.29 -24.93 -0.49
C ALA A 826 -57.39 -25.50 -1.40
N THR A 827 -58.50 -25.85 -0.75
CA THR A 827 -59.74 -26.47 -1.23
C THR A 827 -60.48 -25.67 -2.31
N ALA A 828 -60.98 -26.31 -3.37
CA ALA A 828 -62.14 -25.82 -4.11
C ALA A 828 -62.91 -26.95 -4.83
N THR A 829 -64.23 -26.94 -4.65
CA THR A 829 -65.24 -27.83 -5.26
C THR A 829 -65.45 -27.58 -6.76
N SER A 830 -65.56 -28.68 -7.51
CA SER A 830 -66.26 -28.94 -8.80
C SER A 830 -66.51 -27.78 -9.79
N SER A 831 -66.11 -27.96 -11.06
CA SER A 831 -66.94 -28.52 -12.14
C SER A 831 -66.45 -28.12 -13.55
N GLU A 832 -66.49 -29.10 -14.46
CA GLU A 832 -66.69 -29.00 -15.92
C GLU A 832 -65.54 -28.60 -16.89
N LEU A 833 -65.25 -29.56 -17.77
CA LEU A 833 -64.59 -29.59 -19.09
C LEU A 833 -65.24 -28.65 -20.15
N PRO A 834 -64.79 -28.60 -21.44
CA PRO A 834 -63.43 -28.71 -22.02
C PRO A 834 -63.18 -27.69 -23.19
N GLN A 835 -62.01 -27.85 -23.84
CA GLN A 835 -61.75 -27.84 -25.29
C GLN A 835 -60.80 -26.77 -25.89
N THR A 836 -59.70 -27.33 -26.42
CA THR A 836 -59.08 -27.14 -27.75
C THR A 836 -58.34 -25.85 -28.08
N GLY A 837 -57.16 -26.03 -28.68
CA GLY A 837 -56.66 -25.13 -29.71
C GLY A 837 -55.14 -25.06 -29.81
N ASP A 838 -54.58 -25.88 -30.70
CA ASP A 838 -53.20 -25.86 -31.19
C ASP A 838 -52.67 -24.47 -31.56
N ALA A 839 -51.34 -24.28 -31.50
CA ALA A 839 -50.47 -24.18 -32.68
C ALA A 839 -49.19 -23.34 -32.43
N THR A 840 -48.06 -24.06 -32.41
CA THR A 840 -46.82 -23.82 -33.19
C THR A 840 -46.06 -22.48 -33.17
N ASN A 841 -44.79 -22.60 -32.73
CA ASN A 841 -43.53 -22.19 -33.40
C ASN A 841 -43.35 -20.76 -33.92
N THR A 842 -42.35 -20.04 -33.40
CA THR A 842 -41.01 -19.83 -34.03
C THR A 842 -40.27 -18.61 -33.40
N LEU A 843 -38.96 -18.80 -33.15
CA LEU A 843 -37.90 -17.82 -32.84
C LEU A 843 -37.65 -16.81 -34.00
N PRO A 844 -36.67 -15.86 -33.99
CA PRO A 844 -35.86 -15.18 -32.93
C PRO A 844 -35.64 -13.64 -33.14
N TRP A 845 -34.90 -12.99 -32.21
CA TRP A 845 -34.02 -11.79 -32.31
C TRP A 845 -34.57 -10.49 -32.98
N SER A 846 -34.53 -9.28 -32.40
CA SER A 846 -33.40 -8.56 -31.80
C SER A 846 -33.81 -7.10 -31.45
N ALA A 847 -32.99 -6.45 -30.59
CA ALA A 847 -32.69 -5.01 -30.50
C ALA A 847 -33.64 -4.01 -29.79
N ALA A 848 -33.05 -3.39 -28.76
CA ALA A 848 -32.96 -1.94 -28.46
C ALA A 848 -34.15 -1.12 -27.90
N ALA A 849 -33.89 -0.61 -26.69
CA ALA A 849 -34.01 0.80 -26.28
C ALA A 849 -35.42 1.45 -26.09
N LEU A 850 -35.73 1.64 -24.80
CA LEU A 850 -35.98 2.94 -24.12
C LEU A 850 -37.23 3.79 -24.49
N ILE A 851 -37.99 4.12 -23.42
CA ILE A 851 -38.64 5.42 -23.09
C ILE A 851 -40.16 5.38 -22.76
N SER A 852 -40.45 5.98 -21.59
CA SER A 852 -41.68 6.66 -21.13
C SER A 852 -42.85 5.87 -20.54
N ALA A 853 -42.83 5.79 -19.21
CA ALA A 853 -43.58 6.64 -18.28
C ALA A 853 -45.01 7.12 -18.62
N LEU A 854 -45.82 7.11 -17.55
CA LEU A 854 -46.77 8.12 -17.06
C LEU A 854 -48.25 7.73 -16.94
N VAL A 855 -48.79 8.31 -15.86
CA VAL A 855 -50.16 8.73 -15.53
C VAL A 855 -50.88 7.79 -14.55
N GLY A 856 -51.32 8.24 -13.37
CA GLY A 856 -51.23 9.58 -12.79
C GLY A 856 -52.32 9.82 -11.75
N ALA A 857 -52.02 10.76 -10.84
CA ALA A 857 -52.88 11.74 -10.15
C ALA A 857 -54.10 11.21 -9.34
N ALA A 858 -54.51 11.79 -8.21
CA ALA A 858 -54.77 13.22 -7.97
C ALA A 858 -55.30 13.39 -6.51
N LEU A 859 -54.79 14.34 -5.71
CA LEU A 859 -55.42 15.63 -5.30
C LEU A 859 -56.20 15.57 -3.94
N LEU A 860 -56.26 16.55 -2.99
CA LEU A 860 -55.99 18.00 -2.88
C LEU A 860 -56.07 18.51 -1.39
N ILE A 861 -55.12 19.37 -0.96
CA ILE A 861 -55.23 20.78 -0.47
C ILE A 861 -55.68 21.25 0.97
N ILE A 862 -55.02 22.38 1.35
CA ILE A 862 -55.20 23.46 2.38
C ILE A 862 -54.50 23.19 3.73
N GLY A 863 -53.66 24.04 4.34
CA GLY A 863 -53.17 25.41 4.08
C GLY A 863 -52.86 26.18 5.40
N ARG A 864 -51.92 27.16 5.33
CA ARG A 864 -51.61 28.31 6.23
C ARG A 864 -50.47 28.24 7.28
N LYS A 865 -49.40 28.99 6.97
CA LYS A 865 -48.74 30.09 7.72
C LYS A 865 -48.86 30.14 9.27
N LYS A 866 -47.71 30.21 9.98
CA LYS A 866 -47.17 31.46 10.60
C LYS A 866 -45.80 31.26 11.30
N LYS A 867 -44.99 32.32 11.24
CA LYS A 867 -43.74 32.63 11.95
C LYS A 867 -43.90 32.67 13.48
N TYR A 868 -42.86 32.30 14.23
CA TYR A 868 -41.95 33.19 15.03
C TYR A 868 -41.23 32.39 16.14
N SER A 869 -39.92 32.67 16.29
CA SER A 869 -39.11 32.75 17.53
C SER A 869 -39.23 31.66 18.60
N GLU A 870 -38.17 30.88 18.80
CA GLU A 870 -37.11 31.15 19.80
C GLU A 870 -35.80 30.51 19.35
#